data_AF-A0A1G0Z401-F1
#
_entry.id   AF-A0A1G0Z401-F1
#
_cell.length_a   1.000
_cell.length_b   1.000
_cell.length_c   1.000
_cell.angle_alpha   90.00
_cell.angle_beta   90.00
_cell.angle_gamma   90.00
#
_symmetry.space_group_name_H-M   'P 1'
#
loop_
_entity.id
_entity.type
_entity.pdbx_description
1 polymer ?
#
loop_
_entity_poly.entity_id
_entity_poly.type
_entity_poly.pdbx_seq_one_letter_code
_entity_poly.pdbx_strand_id
1 'polypeptide(L)'
;MKYMTNKFILFSISLMIFSTFSFSFEKQAEAINSARAKMNQKNFTEALADADAALNLAKNPAEKAVAIMLRAQILNNSGKPEEAISEYKKVIEDKDSGTPQKMSAYKSIAGITIKNKDWAKKRDVCAEARGSFDAALQLPDLSDNDRFGLLIDRAKTYETADDWKGFITETEKILATPTLSDDQRAQLLGSIACGKIEAAHTAKISEEIKALQKLAISGTVLNALGSVSEKMARHDLAGAEKILRDTMEKKDLNDDQKLDILQRILSLYLRNSKYETCKPVMDELLKASEGKKARIDQVLAQFAVKAVSESDFKSAEAAYRKIIELSPANMSAYLGAADMAMIRGDTASAQSDLQKVLDNQKYPAAQRYVARIIQLAAMSKDPAAFRQDIAKADQEFAAEKFSAEQRFKLLREASLHLFTDYCYDDVRILEAETAAMMRPEQKKTFTCRYVKNPPASADSWARSSLLENSQYKESRFGTYPKGDELKSELAELKDAKEEEKAPKKEGYDTSVYIVYDENGVHIYVKCDDPDARKIEQGIAKGGSLEMYFQPGQEYAYHQWFFELPGTDEPHQVNWDTPHKHYRYTYDYLSKNACVTQTGLGAYTFIPWLMVYDKLPSENNKWIFSMQRWSKGVSCTLGGAVHELGKALQLNFEMSKEQLLAIKRELVVRAYAKYQGDVARADGVSIWKDPVLGDPEFYKSEIAPLLETLNKAGEKVNDKISDADTELLFEQFVPEWLELRYKAAELRSKYLKAQVLSDTKK
;
A
#
# COMPACT_ATOMS: atom_id res chain seq x y z
N MET A 1 64.05 -17.99 -55.54
CA MET A 1 63.89 -16.88 -54.57
C MET A 1 62.61 -16.06 -54.74
N LYS A 2 62.14 -15.70 -55.95
CA LYS A 2 60.87 -14.94 -56.14
C LYS A 2 59.57 -15.67 -55.75
N TYR A 3 59.58 -16.99 -55.58
CA TYR A 3 58.39 -17.78 -55.21
C TYR A 3 58.20 -17.97 -53.69
N MET A 4 59.20 -17.69 -52.85
CA MET A 4 59.06 -17.78 -51.39
C MET A 4 58.63 -16.46 -50.73
N THR A 5 58.86 -15.32 -51.38
CA THR A 5 58.52 -13.99 -50.83
C THR A 5 57.02 -13.69 -50.86
N ASN A 6 56.27 -14.24 -51.83
CA ASN A 6 54.82 -14.00 -51.94
C ASN A 6 53.98 -14.80 -50.93
N LYS A 7 54.45 -15.97 -50.44
CA LYS A 7 53.73 -16.73 -49.40
C LYS A 7 53.87 -16.12 -48.00
N PHE A 8 55.00 -15.46 -47.70
CA PHE A 8 55.20 -14.78 -46.41
C PHE A 8 54.38 -13.49 -46.27
N ILE A 9 54.17 -12.76 -47.37
CA ILE A 9 53.35 -11.54 -47.39
C ILE A 9 51.86 -11.87 -47.26
N LEU A 10 51.36 -12.92 -47.93
CA LEU A 10 49.96 -13.37 -47.80
C LEU A 10 49.63 -13.97 -46.42
N PHE A 11 50.59 -14.63 -45.76
CA PHE A 11 50.41 -15.15 -44.40
C PHE A 11 50.44 -14.04 -43.33
N SER A 12 51.29 -13.01 -43.51
CA SER A 12 51.38 -11.86 -42.59
C SER A 12 50.18 -10.91 -42.70
N ILE A 13 49.62 -10.73 -43.91
CA ILE A 13 48.39 -9.95 -44.13
C ILE A 13 47.17 -10.69 -43.54
N SER A 14 47.12 -12.02 -43.65
CA SER A 14 46.03 -12.82 -43.03
C SER A 14 46.09 -12.80 -41.50
N LEU A 15 47.28 -12.80 -40.89
CA LEU A 15 47.45 -12.70 -39.43
C LEU A 15 47.14 -11.29 -38.87
N MET A 16 47.49 -10.22 -39.60
CA MET A 16 47.12 -8.84 -39.23
C MET A 16 45.61 -8.58 -39.36
N ILE A 17 44.95 -9.11 -40.39
CA ILE A 17 43.50 -8.97 -40.58
C ILE A 17 42.74 -9.76 -39.49
N PHE A 18 43.21 -10.94 -39.08
CA PHE A 18 42.61 -11.69 -37.97
C PHE A 18 42.78 -10.99 -36.61
N SER A 19 43.96 -10.42 -36.31
CA SER A 19 44.21 -9.73 -35.03
C SER A 19 43.41 -8.44 -34.84
N THR A 20 43.21 -7.67 -35.92
CA THR A 20 42.43 -6.40 -35.89
C THR A 20 40.93 -6.63 -35.87
N PHE A 21 40.44 -7.75 -36.42
CA PHE A 21 39.04 -8.17 -36.27
C PHE A 21 38.72 -8.60 -34.82
N SER A 22 39.58 -9.42 -34.20
CA SER A 22 39.40 -9.89 -32.82
C SER A 22 39.42 -8.75 -31.79
N PHE A 23 40.37 -7.80 -31.93
CA PHE A 23 40.58 -6.73 -30.94
C PHE A 23 39.46 -5.70 -30.86
N SER A 24 38.72 -5.45 -31.95
CA SER A 24 37.64 -4.45 -31.94
C SER A 24 36.25 -5.04 -31.65
N PHE A 25 36.07 -6.36 -31.79
CA PHE A 25 34.87 -7.03 -31.29
C PHE A 25 34.83 -7.01 -29.75
N GLU A 26 35.99 -7.24 -29.11
CA GLU A 26 36.14 -7.13 -27.65
C GLU A 26 35.75 -5.73 -27.14
N LYS A 27 36.20 -4.66 -27.81
CA LYS A 27 35.90 -3.27 -27.41
C LYS A 27 34.41 -2.90 -27.49
N GLN A 28 33.69 -3.39 -28.49
CA GLN A 28 32.25 -3.11 -28.57
C GLN A 28 31.49 -3.84 -27.45
N ALA A 29 31.83 -5.12 -27.21
CA ALA A 29 31.23 -5.91 -26.15
C ALA A 29 31.49 -5.30 -24.75
N GLU A 30 32.70 -4.79 -24.52
CA GLU A 30 33.05 -4.02 -23.31
C GLU A 30 32.17 -2.78 -23.15
N ALA A 31 32.00 -1.97 -24.20
CA ALA A 31 31.15 -0.79 -24.17
C ALA A 31 29.68 -1.14 -23.87
N ILE A 32 29.14 -2.21 -24.46
CA ILE A 32 27.78 -2.73 -24.17
C ILE A 32 27.64 -3.16 -22.71
N ASN A 33 28.62 -3.90 -22.18
CA ASN A 33 28.59 -4.39 -20.81
C ASN A 33 28.72 -3.24 -19.81
N SER A 34 29.57 -2.26 -20.09
CA SER A 34 29.72 -1.03 -19.29
C SER A 34 28.42 -0.22 -19.26
N ALA A 35 27.81 0.01 -20.42
CA ALA A 35 26.52 0.69 -20.52
C ALA A 35 25.43 -0.01 -19.69
N ARG A 36 25.34 -1.34 -19.74
CA ARG A 36 24.39 -2.12 -18.92
C ARG A 36 24.67 -2.01 -17.42
N ALA A 37 25.94 -2.08 -17.01
CA ALA A 37 26.32 -1.94 -15.61
C ALA A 37 25.92 -0.55 -15.06
N LYS A 38 26.19 0.51 -15.82
CA LYS A 38 25.83 1.89 -15.46
C LYS A 38 24.32 2.11 -15.46
N MET A 39 23.60 1.51 -16.42
CA MET A 39 22.13 1.53 -16.43
C MET A 39 21.56 0.87 -15.16
N ASN A 40 22.11 -0.27 -14.72
CA ASN A 40 21.70 -0.93 -13.48
C ASN A 40 22.01 -0.08 -12.23
N GLN A 41 23.03 0.77 -12.29
CA GLN A 41 23.37 1.77 -11.27
C GLN A 41 22.54 3.05 -11.38
N LYS A 42 21.59 3.14 -12.34
CA LYS A 42 20.79 4.33 -12.66
C LYS A 42 21.63 5.55 -13.11
N ASN A 43 22.88 5.35 -13.53
CA ASN A 43 23.70 6.39 -14.16
C ASN A 43 23.42 6.44 -15.67
N PHE A 44 22.25 6.96 -16.02
CA PHE A 44 21.75 6.91 -17.40
C PHE A 44 22.55 7.77 -18.38
N THR A 45 23.14 8.88 -17.93
CA THR A 45 23.95 9.77 -18.77
C THR A 45 25.20 9.06 -19.28
N GLU A 46 25.97 8.44 -18.37
CA GLU A 46 27.15 7.69 -18.79
C GLU A 46 26.80 6.38 -19.48
N ALA A 47 25.68 5.74 -19.12
CA ALA A 47 25.21 4.56 -19.85
C ALA A 47 24.90 4.89 -21.32
N LEU A 48 24.29 6.05 -21.59
CA LEU A 48 24.05 6.53 -22.95
C LEU A 48 25.35 6.80 -23.71
N ALA A 49 26.33 7.44 -23.05
CA ALA A 49 27.63 7.69 -23.66
C ALA A 49 28.35 6.39 -24.06
N ASP A 50 28.29 5.37 -23.20
CA ASP A 50 28.85 4.05 -23.49
C ASP A 50 28.06 3.32 -24.60
N ALA A 51 26.74 3.49 -24.67
CA ALA A 51 25.93 2.96 -25.76
C ALA A 51 26.24 3.66 -27.11
N ASP A 52 26.49 4.97 -27.10
CA ASP A 52 26.95 5.71 -28.27
C ASP A 52 28.35 5.26 -28.71
N ALA A 53 29.24 4.98 -27.76
CA ALA A 53 30.55 4.38 -28.05
C ALA A 53 30.41 2.98 -28.67
N ALA A 54 29.53 2.14 -28.14
CA ALA A 54 29.22 0.83 -28.72
C ALA A 54 28.64 0.94 -30.14
N LEU A 55 27.83 1.97 -30.42
CA LEU A 55 27.29 2.23 -31.74
C LEU A 55 28.38 2.63 -32.74
N ASN A 56 29.31 3.49 -32.32
CA ASN A 56 30.44 3.92 -33.16
C ASN A 56 31.44 2.78 -33.45
N LEU A 57 31.50 1.77 -32.57
CA LEU A 57 32.36 0.60 -32.72
C LEU A 57 31.72 -0.54 -33.54
N ALA A 58 30.43 -0.42 -33.88
CA ALA A 58 29.71 -1.45 -34.64
C ALA A 58 30.28 -1.62 -36.05
N LYS A 59 30.61 -2.86 -36.43
CA LYS A 59 31.21 -3.19 -37.74
C LYS A 59 30.24 -3.79 -38.72
N ASN A 60 29.11 -4.30 -38.25
CA ASN A 60 28.08 -4.89 -39.09
C ASN A 60 26.68 -4.42 -38.67
N PRO A 61 25.67 -4.61 -39.53
CA PRO A 61 24.30 -4.18 -39.25
C PRO A 61 23.69 -4.77 -37.98
N ALA A 62 24.02 -6.02 -37.63
CA ALA A 62 23.50 -6.67 -36.44
C ALA A 62 24.07 -6.02 -35.15
N GLU A 63 25.37 -5.75 -35.12
CA GLU A 63 26.04 -5.02 -34.04
C GLU A 63 25.49 -3.60 -33.88
N LYS A 64 25.26 -2.91 -35.00
CA LYS A 64 24.68 -1.56 -35.01
C LYS A 64 23.27 -1.57 -34.41
N ALA A 65 22.43 -2.52 -34.83
CA ALA A 65 21.08 -2.69 -34.29
C ALA A 65 21.09 -2.98 -32.78
N VAL A 66 21.98 -3.84 -32.30
CA VAL A 66 22.13 -4.13 -30.86
C VAL A 66 22.47 -2.86 -30.07
N ALA A 67 23.40 -2.03 -30.56
CA ALA A 67 23.76 -0.78 -29.89
C ALA A 67 22.60 0.24 -29.89
N ILE A 68 21.86 0.39 -31.00
CA ILE A 68 20.67 1.24 -31.07
C ILE A 68 19.60 0.76 -30.08
N MET A 69 19.35 -0.55 -30.01
CA MET A 69 18.38 -1.13 -29.07
C MET A 69 18.80 -0.92 -27.61
N LEU A 70 20.08 -1.02 -27.28
CA LEU A 70 20.60 -0.74 -25.94
C LEU A 70 20.37 0.73 -25.56
N ARG A 71 20.64 1.65 -26.48
CA ARG A 71 20.36 3.08 -26.31
C ARG A 71 18.87 3.33 -26.05
N ALA A 72 17.99 2.68 -26.82
CA ALA A 72 16.54 2.72 -26.60
C ALA A 72 16.13 2.21 -25.21
N GLN A 73 16.71 1.10 -24.74
CA GLN A 73 16.46 0.56 -23.39
C GLN A 73 16.85 1.56 -22.29
N ILE A 74 18.01 2.20 -22.43
CA ILE A 74 18.49 3.20 -21.47
C ILE A 74 17.56 4.42 -21.45
N LEU A 75 17.13 4.91 -22.63
CA LEU A 75 16.17 6.00 -22.74
C LEU A 75 14.85 5.67 -22.02
N ASN A 76 14.31 4.48 -22.25
CA ASN A 76 13.08 4.05 -21.57
C ASN A 76 13.27 3.99 -20.04
N ASN A 77 14.37 3.41 -19.56
CA ASN A 77 14.66 3.33 -18.12
C ASN A 77 14.96 4.69 -17.47
N SER A 78 15.37 5.69 -18.27
CA SER A 78 15.55 7.07 -17.82
C SER A 78 14.27 7.91 -17.83
N GLY A 79 13.11 7.33 -18.14
CA GLY A 79 11.83 8.03 -18.18
C GLY A 79 11.54 8.76 -19.50
N LYS A 80 12.19 8.36 -20.60
CA LYS A 80 12.04 8.95 -21.94
C LYS A 80 11.49 7.95 -22.97
N PRO A 81 10.24 7.50 -22.82
CA PRO A 81 9.69 6.41 -23.62
C PRO A 81 9.47 6.75 -25.10
N GLU A 82 9.12 7.99 -25.43
CA GLU A 82 8.95 8.43 -26.82
C GLU A 82 10.29 8.47 -27.58
N GLU A 83 11.36 8.93 -26.91
CA GLU A 83 12.72 8.86 -27.46
C GLU A 83 13.15 7.40 -27.68
N ALA A 84 12.83 6.51 -26.73
CA ALA A 84 13.10 5.08 -26.87
C ALA A 84 12.37 4.44 -28.06
N ILE A 85 11.07 4.74 -28.25
CA ILE A 85 10.30 4.26 -29.41
C ILE A 85 10.93 4.73 -30.72
N SER A 86 11.37 5.99 -30.76
CA SER A 86 12.07 6.55 -31.93
C SER A 86 13.35 5.77 -32.27
N GLU A 87 14.16 5.41 -31.26
CA GLU A 87 15.35 4.58 -31.49
C GLU A 87 15.00 3.16 -31.98
N TYR A 88 13.97 2.51 -31.43
CA TYR A 88 13.54 1.20 -31.93
C TYR A 88 13.04 1.26 -33.38
N LYS A 89 12.36 2.35 -33.78
CA LYS A 89 11.93 2.55 -35.17
C LYS A 89 13.11 2.62 -36.14
N LYS A 90 14.25 3.19 -35.74
CA LYS A 90 15.46 3.19 -36.59
C LYS A 90 15.91 1.77 -36.94
N VAL A 91 15.80 0.82 -36.01
CA VAL A 91 16.13 -0.60 -36.26
C VAL A 91 15.14 -1.23 -37.24
N ILE A 92 13.86 -0.86 -37.16
CA ILE A 92 12.81 -1.35 -38.06
C ILE A 92 13.00 -0.81 -39.49
N GLU A 93 13.33 0.47 -39.61
CA GLU A 93 13.52 1.19 -40.88
C GLU A 93 14.87 0.87 -41.56
N ASP A 94 15.87 0.41 -40.80
CA ASP A 94 17.17 0.01 -41.34
C ASP A 94 17.01 -1.25 -42.22
N LYS A 95 17.35 -1.11 -43.51
CA LYS A 95 17.25 -2.20 -44.49
C LYS A 95 18.20 -3.34 -44.18
N ASP A 96 19.31 -3.05 -43.52
CA ASP A 96 20.36 -4.02 -43.21
C ASP A 96 20.11 -4.75 -41.88
N SER A 97 19.12 -4.30 -41.10
CA SER A 97 18.71 -4.99 -39.87
C SER A 97 17.95 -6.28 -40.19
N GLY A 98 18.40 -7.39 -39.60
CA GLY A 98 17.79 -8.70 -39.76
C GLY A 98 16.45 -8.87 -39.05
N THR A 99 15.72 -9.92 -39.43
CA THR A 99 14.43 -10.29 -38.83
C THR A 99 14.47 -10.37 -37.30
N PRO A 100 15.47 -10.99 -36.63
CA PRO A 100 15.50 -11.07 -35.16
C PRO A 100 15.57 -9.69 -34.49
N GLN A 101 16.35 -8.76 -35.06
CA GLN A 101 16.50 -7.40 -34.52
C GLN A 101 15.21 -6.61 -34.69
N LYS A 102 14.59 -6.67 -35.88
CA LYS A 102 13.30 -6.01 -36.16
C LYS A 102 12.17 -6.55 -35.29
N MET A 103 12.11 -7.87 -35.12
CA MET A 103 11.15 -8.51 -34.23
C MET A 103 11.31 -8.01 -32.78
N SER A 104 12.55 -7.96 -32.28
CA SER A 104 12.83 -7.50 -30.91
C SER A 104 12.50 -6.01 -30.72
N ALA A 105 12.72 -5.18 -31.75
CA ALA A 105 12.30 -3.78 -31.76
C ALA A 105 10.78 -3.63 -31.68
N TYR A 106 10.00 -4.36 -32.50
CA TYR A 106 8.54 -4.34 -32.42
C TYR A 106 8.01 -4.80 -31.05
N LYS A 107 8.57 -5.89 -30.49
CA LYS A 107 8.23 -6.36 -29.13
C LYS A 107 8.51 -5.30 -28.07
N SER A 108 9.63 -4.61 -28.19
CA SER A 108 10.01 -3.55 -27.25
C SER A 108 9.08 -2.34 -27.34
N ILE A 109 8.72 -1.91 -28.56
CA ILE A 109 7.72 -0.85 -28.78
C ILE A 109 6.39 -1.24 -28.14
N ALA A 110 5.87 -2.44 -28.41
CA ALA A 110 4.63 -2.92 -27.79
C ALA A 110 4.68 -2.88 -26.26
N GLY A 111 5.78 -3.34 -25.66
CA GLY A 111 5.98 -3.33 -24.21
C GLY A 111 6.05 -1.91 -23.60
N ILE A 112 6.70 -0.97 -24.29
CA ILE A 112 6.76 0.44 -23.89
C ILE A 112 5.37 1.08 -23.98
N THR A 113 4.64 0.82 -25.07
CA THR A 113 3.28 1.32 -25.27
C THR A 113 2.36 0.88 -24.13
N ILE A 114 2.42 -0.39 -23.72
CA ILE A 114 1.62 -0.92 -22.60
C ILE A 114 2.01 -0.28 -21.25
N LYS A 115 3.30 -0.10 -20.98
CA LYS A 115 3.78 0.38 -19.66
C LYS A 115 3.61 1.88 -19.41
N ASN A 116 3.67 2.72 -20.44
CA ASN A 116 3.85 4.18 -20.28
C ASN A 116 2.59 5.02 -20.47
N LYS A 117 1.38 4.45 -20.44
CA LYS A 117 0.14 5.19 -20.67
C LYS A 117 -0.94 4.95 -19.60
N ASP A 118 -1.87 5.89 -19.54
CA ASP A 118 -3.01 5.95 -18.62
C ASP A 118 -3.84 4.64 -18.64
N TRP A 119 -3.90 3.95 -17.50
CA TRP A 119 -4.69 2.74 -17.32
C TRP A 119 -6.18 2.92 -17.60
N ALA A 120 -6.70 4.16 -17.56
CA ALA A 120 -8.06 4.47 -17.97
C ALA A 120 -8.31 4.20 -19.48
N LYS A 121 -7.25 4.16 -20.30
CA LYS A 121 -7.30 3.86 -21.75
C LYS A 121 -6.68 2.52 -22.13
N LYS A 122 -6.57 1.58 -21.19
CA LYS A 122 -5.87 0.29 -21.38
C LYS A 122 -6.27 -0.47 -22.65
N ARG A 123 -7.54 -0.42 -23.07
CA ARG A 123 -8.02 -1.11 -24.28
C ARG A 123 -7.42 -0.54 -25.57
N ASP A 124 -7.38 0.79 -25.70
CA ASP A 124 -6.81 1.47 -26.87
C ASP A 124 -5.30 1.27 -26.93
N VAL A 125 -4.64 1.35 -25.78
CA VAL A 125 -3.19 1.13 -25.66
C VAL A 125 -2.83 -0.30 -26.04
N CYS A 126 -3.58 -1.29 -25.57
CA CYS A 126 -3.37 -2.68 -25.96
C CYS A 126 -3.67 -2.91 -27.46
N ALA A 127 -4.60 -2.14 -28.05
CA ALA A 127 -4.84 -2.18 -29.49
C ALA A 127 -3.66 -1.63 -30.30
N GLU A 128 -3.07 -0.53 -29.86
CA GLU A 128 -1.84 0.03 -30.44
C GLU A 128 -0.67 -0.97 -30.34
N ALA A 129 -0.50 -1.61 -29.18
CA ALA A 129 0.51 -2.66 -28.99
C ALA A 129 0.27 -3.88 -29.90
N ARG A 130 -0.99 -4.28 -30.12
CA ARG A 130 -1.33 -5.33 -31.11
C ARG A 130 -0.87 -4.97 -32.51
N GLY A 131 -1.00 -3.72 -32.93
CA GLY A 131 -0.50 -3.27 -34.22
C GLY A 131 1.00 -3.50 -34.41
N SER A 132 1.79 -3.38 -33.33
CA SER A 132 3.24 -3.68 -33.36
C SER A 132 3.50 -5.18 -33.53
N PHE A 133 2.73 -6.04 -32.86
CA PHE A 133 2.83 -7.49 -33.06
C PHE A 133 2.33 -7.93 -34.44
N ASP A 134 1.27 -7.32 -34.96
CA ASP A 134 0.76 -7.56 -36.31
C ASP A 134 1.83 -7.22 -37.35
N ALA A 135 2.53 -6.09 -37.20
CA ALA A 135 3.65 -5.72 -38.06
C ALA A 135 4.83 -6.70 -37.94
N ALA A 136 5.15 -7.15 -36.72
CA ALA A 136 6.19 -8.15 -36.49
C ALA A 136 5.87 -9.49 -37.19
N LEU A 137 4.61 -9.92 -37.19
CA LEU A 137 4.16 -11.17 -37.82
C LEU A 137 4.27 -11.17 -39.36
N GLN A 138 4.44 -9.99 -39.99
CA GLN A 138 4.67 -9.83 -41.43
C GLN A 138 6.15 -9.87 -41.81
N LEU A 139 7.07 -9.98 -40.85
CA LEU A 139 8.50 -10.08 -41.16
C LEU A 139 8.80 -11.36 -41.95
N PRO A 140 9.69 -11.29 -42.97
CA PRO A 140 10.14 -12.46 -43.70
C PRO A 140 10.99 -13.36 -42.80
N ASP A 141 11.06 -14.65 -43.15
CA ASP A 141 11.95 -15.64 -42.52
C ASP A 141 11.76 -15.83 -41.00
N LEU A 142 10.55 -15.56 -40.48
CA LEU A 142 10.19 -15.93 -39.11
C LEU A 142 10.19 -17.45 -38.96
N SER A 143 10.90 -17.95 -37.95
CA SER A 143 10.78 -19.35 -37.57
C SER A 143 9.38 -19.63 -37.00
N ASP A 144 8.94 -20.89 -37.03
CA ASP A 144 7.66 -21.29 -36.43
C ASP A 144 7.59 -20.94 -34.94
N ASN A 145 8.71 -21.04 -34.23
CA ASN A 145 8.82 -20.66 -32.83
C ASN A 145 8.71 -19.14 -32.61
N ASP A 146 9.31 -18.33 -33.47
CA ASP A 146 9.19 -16.87 -33.41
C ASP A 146 7.74 -16.44 -33.68
N ARG A 147 7.12 -17.04 -34.71
CA ARG A 147 5.72 -16.81 -35.06
C ARG A 147 4.80 -17.20 -33.89
N PHE A 148 5.02 -18.36 -33.28
CA PHE A 148 4.27 -18.79 -32.10
C PHE A 148 4.43 -17.79 -30.94
N GLY A 149 5.66 -17.39 -30.61
CA GLY A 149 5.94 -16.42 -29.55
C GLY A 149 5.25 -15.07 -29.78
N LEU A 150 5.26 -14.56 -31.01
CA LEU A 150 4.57 -13.33 -31.38
C LEU A 150 3.05 -13.43 -31.25
N LEU A 151 2.46 -14.56 -31.64
CA LEU A 151 1.02 -14.80 -31.50
C LEU A 151 0.59 -14.86 -30.02
N ILE A 152 1.40 -15.49 -29.16
CA ILE A 152 1.16 -15.52 -27.71
C ILE A 152 1.26 -14.11 -27.11
N ASP A 153 2.31 -13.36 -27.41
CA ASP A 153 2.50 -12.00 -26.89
C ASP A 153 1.37 -11.07 -27.35
N ARG A 154 0.92 -11.24 -28.61
CA ARG A 154 -0.26 -10.56 -29.14
C ARG A 154 -1.53 -10.95 -28.41
N ALA A 155 -1.77 -12.24 -28.14
CA ALA A 155 -2.93 -12.69 -27.37
C ALA A 155 -2.93 -12.06 -25.97
N LYS A 156 -1.79 -12.03 -25.27
CA LYS A 156 -1.65 -11.42 -23.92
C LYS A 156 -2.01 -9.93 -23.84
N THR A 157 -2.04 -9.22 -24.96
CA THR A 157 -2.57 -7.84 -24.99
C THR A 157 -4.07 -7.79 -24.69
N TYR A 158 -4.84 -8.84 -25.01
CA TYR A 158 -6.25 -8.94 -24.64
C TYR A 158 -6.40 -9.22 -23.14
N GLU A 159 -5.60 -10.12 -22.60
CA GLU A 159 -5.50 -10.37 -21.15
C GLU A 159 -5.17 -9.07 -20.39
N THR A 160 -4.16 -8.32 -20.84
CA THR A 160 -3.77 -7.03 -20.21
C THR A 160 -4.88 -5.98 -20.28
N ALA A 161 -5.76 -6.08 -21.29
CA ALA A 161 -6.91 -5.19 -21.46
C ALA A 161 -8.17 -5.64 -20.69
N ASP A 162 -8.09 -6.74 -19.93
CA ASP A 162 -9.20 -7.49 -19.34
C ASP A 162 -10.28 -7.93 -20.37
N ASP A 163 -9.87 -8.17 -21.61
CA ASP A 163 -10.70 -8.76 -22.66
C ASP A 163 -10.47 -10.29 -22.71
N TRP A 164 -10.97 -10.99 -21.71
CA TRP A 164 -10.81 -12.44 -21.59
C TRP A 164 -11.42 -13.20 -22.77
N LYS A 165 -12.51 -12.70 -23.34
CA LYS A 165 -13.15 -13.31 -24.52
C LYS A 165 -12.24 -13.20 -25.74
N GLY A 166 -11.67 -12.03 -25.99
CA GLY A 166 -10.68 -11.82 -27.05
C GLY A 166 -9.44 -12.70 -26.85
N PHE A 167 -8.94 -12.77 -25.62
CA PHE A 167 -7.79 -13.61 -25.26
C PHE A 167 -8.04 -15.09 -25.54
N ILE A 168 -9.16 -15.64 -25.07
CA ILE A 168 -9.54 -17.05 -25.28
C ILE A 168 -9.68 -17.32 -26.79
N THR A 169 -10.44 -16.49 -27.50
CA THR A 169 -10.69 -16.66 -28.93
C THR A 169 -9.40 -16.69 -29.73
N GLU A 170 -8.46 -15.79 -29.42
CA GLU A 170 -7.20 -15.73 -30.13
C GLU A 170 -6.30 -16.93 -29.79
N THR A 171 -6.25 -17.32 -28.52
CA THR A 171 -5.46 -18.46 -28.06
C THR A 171 -5.97 -19.79 -28.63
N GLU A 172 -7.30 -19.96 -28.77
CA GLU A 172 -7.93 -21.12 -29.42
C GLU A 172 -7.56 -21.22 -30.90
N LYS A 173 -7.46 -20.09 -31.62
CA LYS A 173 -6.98 -20.08 -33.02
C LYS A 173 -5.53 -20.57 -33.12
N ILE A 174 -4.67 -20.14 -32.19
CA ILE A 174 -3.28 -20.60 -32.17
C ILE A 174 -3.25 -22.11 -31.90
N LEU A 175 -4.05 -22.60 -30.94
CA LEU A 175 -4.14 -24.02 -30.57
C LEU A 175 -4.61 -24.93 -31.72
N ALA A 176 -5.42 -24.40 -32.65
CA ALA A 176 -5.86 -25.12 -33.84
C ALA A 176 -4.73 -25.40 -34.85
N THR A 177 -3.53 -24.84 -34.64
CA THR A 177 -2.37 -25.08 -35.52
C THR A 177 -1.88 -26.54 -35.39
N PRO A 178 -1.78 -27.31 -36.49
CA PRO A 178 -1.43 -28.74 -36.42
C PRO A 178 -0.01 -29.02 -35.92
N THR A 179 0.93 -28.13 -36.20
CA THR A 179 2.38 -28.32 -36.01
C THR A 179 2.89 -28.03 -34.60
N LEU A 180 2.00 -27.76 -33.64
CA LEU A 180 2.40 -27.43 -32.28
C LEU A 180 3.01 -28.63 -31.53
N SER A 181 4.12 -28.37 -30.83
CA SER A 181 4.68 -29.32 -29.87
C SER A 181 3.77 -29.50 -28.65
N ASP A 182 3.96 -30.59 -27.90
CA ASP A 182 3.20 -30.83 -26.66
C ASP A 182 3.36 -29.70 -25.64
N ASP A 183 4.57 -29.13 -25.52
CA ASP A 183 4.82 -27.98 -24.63
C ASP A 183 4.06 -26.72 -25.08
N GLN A 184 4.02 -26.44 -26.38
CA GLN A 184 3.23 -25.33 -26.93
C GLN A 184 1.74 -25.55 -26.71
N ARG A 185 1.24 -26.77 -26.93
CA ARG A 185 -0.14 -27.15 -26.65
C ARG A 185 -0.46 -26.99 -25.16
N ALA A 186 0.44 -27.41 -24.27
CA ALA A 186 0.27 -27.27 -22.83
C ALA A 186 0.18 -25.81 -22.39
N GLN A 187 1.08 -24.96 -22.91
CA GLN A 187 1.05 -23.53 -22.64
C GLN A 187 -0.28 -22.88 -23.05
N LEU A 188 -0.77 -23.20 -24.26
CA LEU A 188 -2.03 -22.66 -24.78
C LEU A 188 -3.25 -23.17 -24.01
N LEU A 189 -3.35 -24.48 -23.76
CA LEU A 189 -4.46 -25.06 -23.00
C LEU A 189 -4.52 -24.50 -21.58
N GLY A 190 -3.37 -24.37 -20.91
CA GLY A 190 -3.30 -23.73 -19.59
C GLY A 190 -3.76 -22.26 -19.63
N SER A 191 -3.35 -21.52 -20.65
CA SER A 191 -3.75 -20.13 -20.86
C SER A 191 -5.26 -19.99 -21.11
N ILE A 192 -5.84 -20.85 -21.95
CA ILE A 192 -7.29 -20.88 -22.21
C ILE A 192 -8.06 -21.21 -20.94
N ALA A 193 -7.63 -22.23 -20.19
CA ALA A 193 -8.26 -22.60 -18.94
C ALA A 193 -8.23 -21.46 -17.91
N CYS A 194 -7.07 -20.81 -17.72
CA CYS A 194 -6.95 -19.62 -16.87
C CYS A 194 -7.86 -18.48 -17.33
N GLY A 195 -7.89 -18.18 -18.64
CA GLY A 195 -8.76 -17.14 -19.20
C GLY A 195 -10.24 -17.45 -18.99
N LYS A 196 -10.66 -18.71 -19.12
CA LYS A 196 -12.04 -19.15 -18.85
C LYS A 196 -12.41 -19.03 -17.36
N ILE A 197 -11.46 -19.27 -16.45
CA ILE A 197 -11.68 -19.05 -15.00
C ILE A 197 -11.92 -17.56 -14.73
N GLU A 198 -11.07 -16.67 -15.24
CA GLU A 198 -11.23 -15.21 -15.05
C GLU A 198 -12.49 -14.67 -15.75
N ALA A 199 -12.95 -15.33 -16.82
CA ALA A 199 -14.23 -15.05 -17.49
C ALA A 199 -15.46 -15.71 -16.81
N ALA A 200 -15.29 -16.36 -15.65
CA ALA A 200 -16.34 -17.06 -14.88
C ALA A 200 -17.01 -18.26 -15.61
N HIS A 201 -16.33 -18.91 -16.55
CA HIS A 201 -16.83 -20.07 -17.32
C HIS A 201 -16.31 -21.42 -16.80
N THR A 202 -16.47 -21.70 -15.51
CA THR A 202 -15.86 -22.87 -14.83
C THR A 202 -16.26 -24.22 -15.42
N ALA A 203 -17.51 -24.46 -15.81
CA ALA A 203 -17.92 -25.75 -16.40
C ALA A 203 -17.17 -26.09 -17.71
N LYS A 204 -16.74 -25.07 -18.46
CA LYS A 204 -16.10 -25.23 -19.77
C LYS A 204 -14.60 -25.53 -19.68
N ILE A 205 -13.98 -25.44 -18.51
CA ILE A 205 -12.54 -25.69 -18.32
C ILE A 205 -12.19 -27.17 -18.26
N SER A 206 -13.20 -28.02 -18.02
CA SER A 206 -13.01 -29.47 -17.86
C SER A 206 -12.40 -30.13 -19.09
N GLU A 207 -12.70 -29.63 -20.29
CA GLU A 207 -12.13 -30.14 -21.54
C GLU A 207 -10.67 -29.74 -21.71
N GLU A 208 -10.28 -28.50 -21.37
CA GLU A 208 -8.87 -28.09 -21.41
C GLU A 208 -8.02 -28.85 -20.37
N ILE A 209 -8.56 -29.06 -19.17
CA ILE A 209 -7.87 -29.84 -18.13
C ILE A 209 -7.68 -31.29 -18.59
N LYS A 210 -8.72 -31.93 -19.14
CA LYS A 210 -8.61 -33.29 -19.69
C LYS A 210 -7.59 -33.34 -20.83
N ALA A 211 -7.55 -32.32 -21.69
CA ALA A 211 -6.57 -32.23 -22.78
C ALA A 211 -5.15 -32.09 -22.24
N LEU A 212 -4.92 -31.22 -21.24
CA LEU A 212 -3.64 -31.08 -20.54
C LEU A 212 -3.19 -32.40 -19.89
N GLN A 213 -4.10 -33.08 -19.20
CA GLN A 213 -3.83 -34.35 -18.54
C GLN A 213 -3.53 -35.49 -19.53
N LYS A 214 -3.89 -35.37 -20.81
CA LYS A 214 -3.54 -36.36 -21.83
C LYS A 214 -2.13 -36.17 -22.42
N LEU A 215 -1.53 -34.99 -22.25
CA LEU A 215 -0.17 -34.74 -22.73
C LEU A 215 0.85 -35.51 -21.88
N ALA A 216 1.98 -35.86 -22.50
CA ALA A 216 3.13 -36.42 -21.80
C ALA A 216 3.61 -35.43 -20.72
N ILE A 217 3.93 -35.92 -19.52
CA ILE A 217 4.31 -35.01 -18.44
C ILE A 217 5.66 -34.36 -18.74
N SER A 218 5.65 -33.04 -18.86
CA SER A 218 6.81 -32.17 -18.93
C SER A 218 6.73 -31.08 -17.85
N GLY A 219 7.83 -30.35 -17.64
CA GLY A 219 7.80 -29.16 -16.76
C GLY A 219 6.77 -28.12 -17.21
N THR A 220 6.53 -28.00 -18.52
CA THR A 220 5.53 -27.08 -19.09
C THR A 220 4.11 -27.52 -18.75
N VAL A 221 3.82 -28.82 -18.84
CA VAL A 221 2.52 -29.38 -18.45
C VAL A 221 2.24 -29.19 -16.97
N LEU A 222 3.23 -29.45 -16.10
CA LEU A 222 3.09 -29.23 -14.65
C LEU A 222 2.88 -27.75 -14.31
N ASN A 223 3.62 -26.85 -14.96
CA ASN A 223 3.43 -25.40 -14.79
C ASN A 223 2.03 -24.95 -15.24
N ALA A 224 1.53 -25.47 -16.35
CA ALA A 224 0.18 -25.16 -16.83
C ALA A 224 -0.88 -25.65 -15.84
N LEU A 225 -0.83 -26.91 -15.41
CA LEU A 225 -1.76 -27.48 -14.44
C LEU A 225 -1.70 -26.75 -13.08
N GLY A 226 -0.51 -26.41 -12.62
CA GLY A 226 -0.30 -25.61 -11.41
C GLY A 226 -0.94 -24.23 -11.52
N SER A 227 -0.71 -23.52 -12.63
CA SER A 227 -1.28 -22.18 -12.86
C SER A 227 -2.81 -22.22 -12.91
N VAL A 228 -3.38 -23.21 -13.60
CA VAL A 228 -4.84 -23.43 -13.64
C VAL A 228 -5.38 -23.69 -12.25
N SER A 229 -4.71 -24.55 -11.47
CA SER A 229 -5.11 -24.88 -10.10
C SER A 229 -5.05 -23.66 -9.18
N GLU A 230 -4.00 -22.83 -9.27
CA GLU A 230 -3.88 -21.58 -8.50
C GLU A 230 -5.00 -20.57 -8.81
N LYS A 231 -5.35 -20.41 -10.09
CA LYS A 231 -6.47 -19.55 -10.50
C LYS A 231 -7.80 -20.11 -10.02
N MET A 232 -8.00 -21.42 -10.17
CA MET A 232 -9.24 -22.11 -9.81
C MET A 232 -9.49 -22.11 -8.31
N ALA A 233 -8.43 -22.22 -7.49
CA ALA A 233 -8.53 -22.30 -6.04
C ALA A 233 -9.21 -21.09 -5.38
N ARG A 234 -9.29 -19.94 -6.06
CA ARG A 234 -10.07 -18.78 -5.60
C ARG A 234 -11.58 -19.04 -5.52
N HIS A 235 -12.07 -20.02 -6.29
CA HIS A 235 -13.50 -20.33 -6.43
C HIS A 235 -13.82 -21.79 -6.09
N ASP A 236 -12.91 -22.72 -6.37
CA ASP A 236 -13.06 -24.15 -6.15
C ASP A 236 -11.70 -24.78 -5.76
N LEU A 237 -11.38 -24.69 -4.46
CA LEU A 237 -10.16 -25.25 -3.91
C LEU A 237 -10.10 -26.78 -4.02
N ALA A 238 -11.24 -27.46 -3.83
CA ALA A 238 -11.30 -28.92 -3.90
C ALA A 238 -11.05 -29.43 -5.32
N GLY A 239 -11.64 -28.78 -6.33
CA GLY A 239 -11.36 -29.09 -7.72
C GLY A 239 -9.92 -28.76 -8.13
N ALA A 240 -9.35 -27.66 -7.62
CA ALA A 240 -7.93 -27.34 -7.85
C ALA A 240 -6.98 -28.39 -7.27
N GLU A 241 -7.22 -28.85 -6.04
CA GLU A 241 -6.46 -29.96 -5.44
C GLU A 241 -6.63 -31.23 -6.27
N LYS A 242 -7.87 -31.55 -6.69
CA LYS A 242 -8.16 -32.75 -7.48
C LYS A 242 -7.33 -32.79 -8.76
N ILE A 243 -7.18 -31.67 -9.48
CA ILE A 243 -6.34 -31.59 -10.69
C ILE A 243 -4.91 -32.03 -10.38
N LEU A 244 -4.33 -31.52 -9.29
CA LEU A 244 -2.96 -31.83 -8.90
C LEU A 244 -2.81 -33.28 -8.41
N ARG A 245 -3.77 -33.79 -7.62
CA ARG A 245 -3.76 -35.19 -7.17
C ARG A 245 -3.96 -36.19 -8.31
N ASP A 246 -4.91 -35.95 -9.21
CA ASP A 246 -5.10 -36.76 -10.42
C ASP A 246 -3.81 -36.78 -11.26
N THR A 247 -3.10 -35.65 -11.32
CA THR A 247 -1.80 -35.59 -12.02
C THR A 247 -0.77 -36.47 -11.33
N MET A 248 -0.74 -36.49 -9.99
CA MET A 248 0.19 -37.29 -9.19
C MET A 248 0.01 -38.81 -9.35
N GLU A 249 -1.16 -39.28 -9.78
CA GLU A 249 -1.45 -40.70 -10.04
C GLU A 249 -0.83 -41.22 -11.35
N LYS A 250 -0.26 -40.34 -12.18
CA LYS A 250 0.38 -40.74 -13.43
C LYS A 250 1.65 -41.57 -13.19
N LYS A 251 1.76 -42.68 -13.92
CA LYS A 251 2.83 -43.70 -13.75
C LYS A 251 4.21 -43.22 -14.19
N ASP A 252 4.28 -42.22 -15.06
CA ASP A 252 5.50 -41.67 -15.66
C ASP A 252 6.14 -40.53 -14.84
N LEU A 253 5.55 -40.16 -13.69
CA LEU A 253 6.13 -39.14 -12.82
C LEU A 253 7.39 -39.63 -12.10
N ASN A 254 8.47 -38.89 -12.28
CA ASN A 254 9.65 -39.04 -11.44
C ASN A 254 9.43 -38.40 -10.04
N ASP A 255 10.35 -38.69 -9.13
CA ASP A 255 10.27 -38.26 -7.74
C ASP A 255 10.28 -36.73 -7.57
N ASP A 256 11.05 -36.00 -8.38
CA ASP A 256 11.12 -34.54 -8.32
C ASP A 256 9.81 -33.91 -8.79
N GLN A 257 9.17 -34.48 -9.80
CA GLN A 257 7.87 -34.02 -10.29
C GLN A 257 6.75 -34.26 -9.25
N LYS A 258 6.78 -35.38 -8.53
CA LYS A 258 5.85 -35.63 -7.42
C LYS A 258 6.05 -34.59 -6.30
N LEU A 259 7.31 -34.27 -5.98
CA LEU A 259 7.64 -33.23 -5.01
C LEU A 259 7.15 -31.84 -5.46
N ASP A 260 7.29 -31.47 -6.74
CA ASP A 260 6.75 -30.21 -7.26
C ASP A 260 5.22 -30.14 -7.10
N ILE A 261 4.51 -31.23 -7.41
CA ILE A 261 3.06 -31.30 -7.25
C ILE A 261 2.65 -31.13 -5.78
N LEU A 262 3.32 -31.82 -4.84
CA LEU A 262 3.04 -31.69 -3.41
C LEU A 262 3.30 -30.26 -2.89
N GLN A 263 4.38 -29.62 -3.32
CA GLN A 263 4.68 -28.22 -2.99
C GLN A 263 3.57 -27.28 -3.50
N ARG A 264 3.02 -27.53 -4.70
CA ARG A 264 1.90 -26.75 -5.24
C ARG A 264 0.62 -26.96 -4.44
N ILE A 265 0.26 -28.21 -4.11
CA ILE A 265 -0.92 -28.51 -3.29
C ILE A 265 -0.80 -27.78 -1.94
N LEU A 266 0.35 -27.89 -1.28
CA LEU A 266 0.60 -27.22 -0.01
C LEU A 266 0.50 -25.69 -0.14
N SER A 267 1.08 -25.12 -1.21
CA SER A 267 0.97 -23.68 -1.50
C SER A 267 -0.48 -23.23 -1.71
N LEU A 268 -1.33 -24.05 -2.34
CA LEU A 268 -2.76 -23.74 -2.48
C LEU A 268 -3.44 -23.64 -1.11
N TYR A 269 -3.17 -24.57 -0.21
CA TYR A 269 -3.76 -24.56 1.13
C TYR A 269 -3.27 -23.41 2.01
N LEU A 270 -1.96 -23.11 1.95
CA LEU A 270 -1.37 -21.99 2.68
C LEU A 270 -1.97 -20.65 2.24
N ARG A 271 -2.16 -20.43 0.93
CA ARG A 271 -2.78 -19.20 0.40
C ARG A 271 -4.26 -19.06 0.72
N ASN A 272 -4.99 -20.17 0.86
CA ASN A 272 -6.42 -20.18 1.17
C ASN A 272 -6.72 -20.34 2.67
N SER A 273 -5.72 -20.17 3.54
CA SER A 273 -5.85 -20.23 5.00
C SER A 273 -6.51 -21.52 5.53
N LYS A 274 -6.24 -22.67 4.89
CA LYS A 274 -6.71 -23.99 5.34
C LYS A 274 -5.60 -24.73 6.07
N TYR A 275 -5.21 -24.25 7.25
CA TYR A 275 -4.05 -24.79 7.97
C TYR A 275 -4.16 -26.28 8.29
N GLU A 276 -5.32 -26.74 8.77
CA GLU A 276 -5.51 -28.16 9.11
C GLU A 276 -5.36 -29.09 7.90
N THR A 277 -5.66 -28.64 6.68
CA THR A 277 -5.47 -29.45 5.46
C THR A 277 -4.02 -29.42 4.97
N CYS A 278 -3.20 -28.47 5.42
CA CYS A 278 -1.77 -28.44 5.12
C CYS A 278 -1.02 -29.60 5.78
N LYS A 279 -1.39 -30.00 7.01
CA LYS A 279 -0.60 -30.95 7.81
C LYS A 279 -0.40 -32.31 7.12
N PRO A 280 -1.43 -32.99 6.60
CA PRO A 280 -1.24 -34.28 5.93
C PRO A 280 -0.39 -34.17 4.66
N VAL A 281 -0.53 -33.05 3.92
CA VAL A 281 0.27 -32.80 2.71
C VAL A 281 1.72 -32.48 3.06
N MET A 282 1.95 -31.78 4.18
CA MET A 282 3.29 -31.53 4.70
C MET A 282 3.97 -32.84 5.10
N ASP A 283 3.27 -33.74 5.80
CA ASP A 283 3.80 -35.07 6.15
C ASP A 283 4.15 -35.89 4.90
N GLU A 284 3.28 -35.86 3.88
CA GLU A 284 3.50 -36.49 2.59
C GLU A 284 4.75 -35.91 1.88
N LEU A 285 4.89 -34.58 1.87
CA LEU A 285 6.03 -33.88 1.30
C LEU A 285 7.34 -34.22 2.02
N LEU A 286 7.34 -34.19 3.36
CA LEU A 286 8.51 -34.52 4.18
C LEU A 286 8.98 -35.94 3.88
N LYS A 287 8.06 -36.91 3.93
CA LYS A 287 8.35 -38.32 3.60
C LYS A 287 8.88 -38.48 2.18
N ALA A 288 8.28 -37.81 1.20
CA ALA A 288 8.72 -37.89 -0.19
C ALA A 288 10.11 -37.26 -0.41
N SER A 289 10.50 -36.32 0.45
CA SER A 289 11.78 -35.60 0.40
C SER A 289 12.93 -36.28 1.18
N GLU A 290 12.64 -37.32 1.97
CA GLU A 290 13.66 -38.00 2.78
C GLU A 290 14.84 -38.51 1.94
N GLY A 291 16.07 -38.20 2.39
CA GLY A 291 17.31 -38.58 1.72
C GLY A 291 17.60 -37.84 0.40
N LYS A 292 16.75 -36.89 0.00
CA LYS A 292 16.90 -36.12 -1.24
C LYS A 292 17.37 -34.70 -0.94
N LYS A 293 18.22 -34.15 -1.82
CA LYS A 293 18.51 -32.70 -1.86
C LYS A 293 17.39 -31.94 -2.55
N ALA A 294 16.15 -32.13 -2.08
CA ALA A 294 14.99 -31.44 -2.63
C ALA A 294 14.93 -30.02 -2.08
N ARG A 295 14.68 -29.03 -2.96
CA ARG A 295 14.59 -27.62 -2.58
C ARG A 295 13.19 -27.28 -2.05
N ILE A 296 12.84 -27.82 -0.88
CA ILE A 296 11.54 -27.61 -0.23
C ILE A 296 11.55 -26.47 0.80
N ASP A 297 12.70 -25.82 1.00
CA ASP A 297 12.91 -24.77 2.01
C ASP A 297 11.87 -23.66 1.96
N GLN A 298 11.48 -23.22 0.76
CA GLN A 298 10.54 -22.13 0.58
C GLN A 298 9.12 -22.49 1.08
N VAL A 299 8.64 -23.69 0.75
CA VAL A 299 7.30 -24.12 1.19
C VAL A 299 7.29 -24.47 2.68
N LEU A 300 8.40 -25.02 3.19
CA LEU A 300 8.59 -25.22 4.63
C LEU A 300 8.54 -23.90 5.39
N ALA A 301 9.18 -22.84 4.88
CA ALA A 301 9.17 -21.52 5.50
C ALA A 301 7.75 -20.93 5.55
N GLN A 302 7.00 -21.03 4.44
CA GLN A 302 5.60 -20.58 4.40
C GLN A 302 4.71 -21.36 5.38
N PHE A 303 4.90 -22.68 5.46
CA PHE A 303 4.19 -23.51 6.42
C PHE A 303 4.57 -23.17 7.86
N ALA A 304 5.84 -22.95 8.15
CA ALA A 304 6.31 -22.58 9.49
C ALA A 304 5.67 -21.27 9.95
N VAL A 305 5.70 -20.22 9.11
CA VAL A 305 5.03 -18.94 9.40
C VAL A 305 3.53 -19.12 9.62
N LYS A 306 2.86 -19.93 8.78
CA LYS A 306 1.44 -20.21 8.97
C LYS A 306 1.18 -20.97 10.27
N ALA A 307 2.00 -21.95 10.61
CA ALA A 307 1.91 -22.71 11.85
C ALA A 307 2.08 -21.80 13.09
N VAL A 308 3.01 -20.84 13.06
CA VAL A 308 3.15 -19.81 14.10
C VAL A 308 1.86 -19.00 14.24
N SER A 309 1.28 -18.53 13.13
CA SER A 309 0.04 -17.73 13.17
C SER A 309 -1.17 -18.49 13.73
N GLU A 310 -1.14 -19.82 13.66
CA GLU A 310 -2.17 -20.72 14.19
C GLU A 310 -1.79 -21.28 15.57
N SER A 311 -0.70 -20.79 16.17
CA SER A 311 -0.16 -21.24 17.46
C SER A 311 0.24 -22.73 17.52
N ASP A 312 0.46 -23.38 16.37
CA ASP A 312 1.02 -24.75 16.29
C ASP A 312 2.56 -24.67 16.28
N PHE A 313 3.12 -24.30 17.42
CA PHE A 313 4.56 -24.13 17.60
C PHE A 313 5.36 -25.41 17.38
N LYS A 314 4.74 -26.59 17.59
CA LYS A 314 5.42 -27.88 17.37
C LYS A 314 5.67 -28.10 15.88
N SER A 315 4.65 -27.88 15.05
CA SER A 315 4.76 -28.01 13.59
C SER A 315 5.67 -26.93 13.01
N ALA A 316 5.60 -25.70 13.52
CA ALA A 316 6.49 -24.61 13.13
C ALA A 316 7.96 -24.94 13.43
N GLU A 317 8.25 -25.41 14.64
CA GLU A 317 9.59 -25.79 15.06
C GLU A 317 10.14 -26.92 14.19
N ALA A 318 9.37 -27.98 13.97
CA ALA A 318 9.78 -29.08 13.11
C ALA A 318 10.13 -28.60 11.68
N ALA A 319 9.33 -27.68 11.12
CA ALA A 319 9.58 -27.11 9.81
C ALA A 319 10.87 -26.26 9.78
N TYR A 320 11.07 -25.35 10.75
CA TYR A 320 12.32 -24.56 10.82
C TYR A 320 13.56 -25.42 11.01
N ARG A 321 13.51 -26.42 11.91
CA ARG A 321 14.61 -27.36 12.11
C ARG A 321 14.92 -28.14 10.84
N LYS A 322 13.89 -28.53 10.06
CA LYS A 322 14.11 -29.19 8.77
C LYS A 322 14.76 -28.27 7.73
N ILE A 323 14.38 -27.00 7.67
CA ILE A 323 15.06 -26.02 6.79
C ILE A 323 16.52 -25.86 7.19
N ILE A 324 16.82 -25.78 8.49
CA ILE A 324 18.19 -25.69 9.00
C ILE A 324 19.00 -26.95 8.68
N GLU A 325 18.39 -28.14 8.77
CA GLU A 325 19.03 -29.40 8.38
C GLU A 325 19.39 -29.43 6.88
N LEU A 326 18.45 -29.03 6.02
CA LEU A 326 18.64 -29.00 4.56
C LEU A 326 19.63 -27.91 4.12
N SER A 327 19.56 -26.76 4.78
CA SER A 327 20.32 -25.57 4.47
C SER A 327 20.88 -24.96 5.77
N PRO A 328 21.99 -25.49 6.33
CA PRO A 328 22.57 -24.99 7.59
C PRO A 328 23.04 -23.54 7.56
N ALA A 329 23.19 -22.96 6.37
CA ALA A 329 23.50 -21.55 6.16
C ALA A 329 22.24 -20.68 5.96
N ASN A 330 21.03 -21.21 6.11
CA ASN A 330 19.80 -20.45 5.93
C ASN A 330 19.51 -19.57 7.16
N MET A 331 19.93 -18.31 7.09
CA MET A 331 19.76 -17.33 8.17
C MET A 331 18.29 -17.09 8.54
N SER A 332 17.40 -17.00 7.54
CA SER A 332 15.97 -16.75 7.77
C SER A 332 15.30 -17.87 8.57
N ALA A 333 15.80 -19.10 8.47
CA ALA A 333 15.30 -20.21 9.27
C ALA A 333 15.70 -20.11 10.75
N TYR A 334 16.92 -19.63 11.05
CA TYR A 334 17.33 -19.35 12.43
C TYR A 334 16.58 -18.16 13.02
N LEU A 335 16.42 -17.07 12.25
CA LEU A 335 15.63 -15.91 12.70
C LEU A 335 14.17 -16.30 12.96
N GLY A 336 13.51 -16.98 12.03
CA GLY A 336 12.12 -17.41 12.23
C GLY A 336 11.94 -18.42 13.38
N ALA A 337 12.93 -19.28 13.62
CA ALA A 337 12.92 -20.17 14.79
C ALA A 337 13.06 -19.37 16.10
N ALA A 338 13.89 -18.32 16.12
CA ALA A 338 14.06 -17.44 17.27
C ALA A 338 12.80 -16.61 17.53
N ASP A 339 12.20 -16.01 16.50
CA ASP A 339 10.94 -15.26 16.58
C ASP A 339 9.82 -16.14 17.18
N MET A 340 9.65 -17.37 16.65
CA MET A 340 8.73 -18.36 17.21
C MET A 340 9.02 -18.67 18.68
N ALA A 341 10.29 -18.80 19.06
CA ALA A 341 10.67 -19.06 20.44
C ALA A 341 10.38 -17.85 21.35
N MET A 342 10.55 -16.62 20.86
CA MET A 342 10.13 -15.40 21.54
C MET A 342 8.62 -15.38 21.79
N ILE A 343 7.81 -15.69 20.77
CA ILE A 343 6.34 -15.75 20.89
C ILE A 343 5.90 -16.75 21.97
N ARG A 344 6.59 -17.89 22.14
CA ARG A 344 6.27 -18.86 23.20
C ARG A 344 6.81 -18.50 24.58
N GLY A 345 7.63 -17.45 24.69
CA GLY A 345 8.37 -17.09 25.89
C GLY A 345 9.59 -17.98 26.20
N ASP A 346 10.11 -18.72 25.22
CA ASP A 346 11.33 -19.53 25.34
C ASP A 346 12.56 -18.74 24.88
N THR A 347 12.96 -17.80 25.74
CA THR A 347 14.10 -16.91 25.47
C THR A 347 15.43 -17.64 25.35
N ALA A 348 15.57 -18.82 25.97
CA ALA A 348 16.78 -19.64 25.88
C ALA A 348 16.97 -20.23 24.47
N SER A 349 15.90 -20.79 23.89
CA SER A 349 15.94 -21.28 22.51
C SER A 349 16.15 -20.14 21.51
N ALA A 350 15.46 -19.00 21.70
CA ALA A 350 15.64 -17.82 20.87
C ALA A 350 17.10 -17.34 20.87
N GLN A 351 17.70 -17.23 22.06
CA GLN A 351 19.10 -16.83 22.21
C GLN A 351 20.05 -17.81 21.50
N SER A 352 19.81 -19.11 21.61
CA SER A 352 20.64 -20.13 20.98
C SER A 352 20.62 -20.01 19.44
N ASP A 353 19.44 -19.84 18.85
CA ASP A 353 19.30 -19.71 17.39
C ASP A 353 19.87 -18.38 16.88
N LEU A 354 19.66 -17.27 17.59
CA LEU A 354 20.28 -15.97 17.27
C LEU A 354 21.80 -16.02 17.37
N GLN A 355 22.35 -16.78 18.34
CA GLN A 355 23.80 -16.96 18.45
C GLN A 355 24.39 -17.65 17.22
N LYS A 356 23.67 -18.59 16.59
CA LYS A 356 24.11 -19.20 15.32
C LYS A 356 24.24 -18.19 14.19
N VAL A 357 23.38 -17.17 14.16
CA VAL A 357 23.47 -16.06 13.21
C VAL A 357 24.70 -15.18 13.52
N LEU A 358 24.91 -14.85 14.80
CA LEU A 358 26.04 -14.01 15.23
C LEU A 358 27.41 -14.65 14.99
N ASP A 359 27.54 -15.95 15.23
CA ASP A 359 28.80 -16.70 15.09
C ASP A 359 29.22 -16.88 13.63
N ASN A 360 28.26 -16.87 12.70
CA ASN A 360 28.54 -17.12 11.28
C ASN A 360 28.94 -15.82 10.55
N GLN A 361 30.24 -15.57 10.48
CA GLN A 361 30.84 -14.41 9.81
C GLN A 361 30.58 -14.32 8.29
N LYS A 362 29.99 -15.36 7.67
CA LYS A 362 29.56 -15.28 6.27
C LYS A 362 28.27 -14.46 6.10
N TYR A 363 27.52 -14.24 7.17
CA TYR A 363 26.34 -13.38 7.12
C TYR A 363 26.73 -11.90 7.11
N PRO A 364 26.01 -11.06 6.35
CA PRO A 364 26.23 -9.62 6.34
C PRO A 364 26.21 -9.05 7.76
N ALA A 365 27.15 -8.16 8.09
CA ALA A 365 27.24 -7.58 9.43
C ALA A 365 25.95 -6.86 9.85
N ALA A 366 25.25 -6.22 8.91
CA ALA A 366 23.93 -5.64 9.10
C ALA A 366 22.91 -6.64 9.68
N GLN A 367 22.84 -7.85 9.12
CA GLN A 367 21.89 -8.89 9.55
C GLN A 367 22.31 -9.50 10.90
N ARG A 368 23.61 -9.63 11.14
CA ARG A 368 24.14 -9.99 12.46
C ARG A 368 23.81 -8.93 13.52
N TYR A 369 23.84 -7.64 13.16
CA TYR A 369 23.44 -6.56 14.04
C TYR A 369 21.94 -6.65 14.40
N VAL A 370 21.05 -6.88 13.43
CA VAL A 370 19.61 -7.10 13.68
C VAL A 370 19.41 -8.28 14.65
N ALA A 371 20.05 -9.42 14.39
CA ALA A 371 20.00 -10.58 15.27
C ALA A 371 20.52 -10.27 16.69
N ARG A 372 21.54 -9.42 16.81
CA ARG A 372 22.07 -8.99 18.11
C ARG A 372 21.06 -8.16 18.88
N ILE A 373 20.37 -7.22 18.24
CA ILE A 373 19.35 -6.40 18.89
C ILE A 373 18.19 -7.27 19.39
N ILE A 374 17.71 -8.22 18.57
CA ILE A 374 16.65 -9.17 18.98
C ILE A 374 17.13 -10.03 20.16
N GLN A 375 18.38 -10.51 20.13
CA GLN A 375 18.95 -11.31 21.21
C GLN A 375 19.03 -10.53 22.51
N LEU A 376 19.40 -9.25 22.45
CA LEU A 376 19.47 -8.39 23.62
C LEU A 376 18.07 -8.11 24.20
N ALA A 377 17.05 -7.93 23.36
CA ALA A 377 15.66 -7.82 23.81
C ALA A 377 15.24 -9.08 24.58
N ALA A 378 15.51 -10.27 24.02
CA ALA A 378 15.22 -11.57 24.64
C ALA A 378 15.91 -11.78 26.00
N MET A 379 17.05 -11.14 26.23
CA MET A 379 17.83 -11.23 27.46
C MET A 379 17.53 -10.11 28.47
N SER A 380 16.83 -9.06 28.03
CA SER A 380 16.63 -7.87 28.85
C SER A 380 15.70 -8.17 30.03
N LYS A 381 16.01 -7.54 31.17
CA LYS A 381 15.20 -7.69 32.40
C LYS A 381 14.20 -6.56 32.58
N ASP A 382 14.50 -5.41 31.98
CA ASP A 382 13.68 -4.20 32.01
C ASP A 382 14.05 -3.26 30.83
N PRO A 383 13.20 -2.26 30.54
CA PRO A 383 13.43 -1.29 29.48
C PRO A 383 14.74 -0.49 29.55
N ALA A 384 15.22 -0.17 30.75
CA ALA A 384 16.43 0.63 30.92
C ALA A 384 17.68 -0.18 30.59
N ALA A 385 17.68 -1.46 30.95
CA ALA A 385 18.73 -2.40 30.59
C ALA A 385 18.81 -2.58 29.07
N PHE A 386 17.68 -2.78 28.39
CA PHE A 386 17.68 -2.97 26.94
C PHE A 386 18.24 -1.74 26.20
N ARG A 387 17.88 -0.53 26.63
CA ARG A 387 18.46 0.70 26.05
C ARG A 387 19.98 0.75 26.17
N GLN A 388 20.53 0.37 27.32
CA GLN A 388 21.99 0.31 27.51
C GLN A 388 22.63 -0.77 26.63
N ASP A 389 21.93 -1.88 26.42
CA ASP A 389 22.42 -2.99 25.60
C ASP A 389 22.45 -2.65 24.11
N ILE A 390 21.52 -1.83 23.60
CA ILE A 390 21.60 -1.31 22.21
C ILE A 390 22.91 -0.55 21.99
N ALA A 391 23.31 0.31 22.94
CA ALA A 391 24.58 1.04 22.84
C ALA A 391 25.81 0.11 22.88
N LYS A 392 25.72 -1.04 23.57
CA LYS A 392 26.79 -2.06 23.53
C LYS A 392 26.84 -2.76 22.17
N ALA A 393 25.68 -3.08 21.57
CA ALA A 393 25.64 -3.61 20.22
C ALA A 393 26.27 -2.64 19.20
N ASP A 394 26.02 -1.33 19.34
CA ASP A 394 26.67 -0.31 18.51
C ASP A 394 28.20 -0.36 18.65
N GLN A 395 28.72 -0.57 19.86
CA GLN A 395 30.16 -0.69 20.11
C GLN A 395 30.74 -2.00 19.53
N GLU A 396 30.02 -3.12 19.68
CA GLU A 396 30.41 -4.43 19.11
C GLU A 396 30.57 -4.36 17.58
N PHE A 397 29.71 -3.58 16.91
CA PHE A 397 29.70 -3.42 15.46
C PHE A 397 30.36 -2.11 14.97
N ALA A 398 31.10 -1.41 15.82
CA ALA A 398 31.70 -0.11 15.48
C ALA A 398 32.65 -0.17 14.26
N ALA A 399 33.29 -1.32 14.02
CA ALA A 399 34.18 -1.53 12.87
C ALA A 399 33.46 -1.44 11.51
N GLU A 400 32.15 -1.71 11.48
CA GLU A 400 31.32 -1.69 10.27
C GLU A 400 30.98 -0.26 9.81
N LYS A 401 31.09 0.73 10.71
CA LYS A 401 30.83 2.15 10.45
C LYS A 401 29.48 2.41 9.76
N PHE A 402 28.41 1.81 10.29
CA PHE A 402 27.06 2.07 9.79
C PHE A 402 26.76 3.58 9.80
N SER A 403 26.26 4.10 8.68
CA SER A 403 25.73 5.46 8.63
C SER A 403 24.48 5.58 9.52
N ALA A 404 24.07 6.81 9.88
CA ALA A 404 22.82 7.03 10.59
C ALA A 404 21.61 6.43 9.85
N GLU A 405 21.60 6.53 8.52
CA GLU A 405 20.56 5.93 7.66
C GLU A 405 20.54 4.39 7.78
N GLN A 406 21.72 3.76 7.73
CA GLN A 406 21.84 2.31 7.86
C GLN A 406 21.41 1.86 9.25
N ARG A 407 21.92 2.49 10.32
CA ARG A 407 21.54 2.16 11.70
C ARG A 407 20.02 2.29 11.90
N PHE A 408 19.41 3.37 11.39
CA PHE A 408 17.97 3.55 11.47
C PHE A 408 17.20 2.38 10.82
N LYS A 409 17.57 1.99 9.60
CA LYS A 409 16.95 0.86 8.89
C LYS A 409 17.07 -0.45 9.67
N LEU A 410 18.25 -0.71 10.24
CA LEU A 410 18.48 -1.94 11.02
C LEU A 410 17.67 -1.97 12.32
N LEU A 411 17.53 -0.85 13.02
CA LEU A 411 16.66 -0.76 14.20
C LEU A 411 15.19 -0.91 13.83
N ARG A 412 14.75 -0.38 12.69
CA ARG A 412 13.38 -0.58 12.18
C ARG A 412 13.12 -2.04 11.79
N GLU A 413 14.11 -2.71 11.18
CA GLU A 413 14.04 -4.14 10.87
C GLU A 413 13.93 -4.98 12.15
N ALA A 414 14.77 -4.74 13.16
CA ALA A 414 14.67 -5.41 14.46
C ALA A 414 13.33 -5.12 15.17
N SER A 415 12.83 -3.89 15.07
CA SER A 415 11.54 -3.49 15.62
C SER A 415 10.38 -4.26 14.98
N LEU A 416 10.46 -4.58 13.69
CA LEU A 416 9.44 -5.39 13.02
C LEU A 416 9.37 -6.81 13.58
N HIS A 417 10.52 -7.46 13.79
CA HIS A 417 10.59 -8.79 14.43
C HIS A 417 9.99 -8.75 15.84
N LEU A 418 10.42 -7.80 16.67
CA LEU A 418 9.90 -7.69 18.04
C LEU A 418 8.40 -7.35 18.08
N PHE A 419 7.89 -6.60 17.11
CA PHE A 419 6.47 -6.34 16.99
C PHE A 419 5.67 -7.60 16.64
N THR A 420 6.16 -8.41 15.70
CA THR A 420 5.53 -9.69 15.35
C THR A 420 5.61 -10.70 16.50
N ASP A 421 6.61 -10.56 17.36
CA ASP A 421 6.82 -11.42 18.52
C ASP A 421 6.07 -10.94 19.77
N TYR A 422 5.18 -9.95 19.64
CA TYR A 422 4.41 -9.36 20.74
C TYR A 422 5.26 -8.67 21.84
N CYS A 423 6.52 -8.32 21.54
CA CYS A 423 7.46 -7.64 22.43
C CYS A 423 7.29 -6.11 22.36
N TYR A 424 6.09 -5.61 22.65
CA TYR A 424 5.72 -4.22 22.40
C TYR A 424 6.48 -3.17 23.23
N ASP A 425 6.96 -3.53 24.42
CA ASP A 425 7.76 -2.62 25.24
C ASP A 425 9.15 -2.40 24.63
N ASP A 426 9.76 -3.45 24.08
CA ASP A 426 11.03 -3.36 23.36
C ASP A 426 10.90 -2.57 22.05
N VAL A 427 9.77 -2.74 21.37
CA VAL A 427 9.43 -1.92 20.19
C VAL A 427 9.39 -0.43 20.53
N ARG A 428 8.75 -0.04 21.64
CA ARG A 428 8.70 1.38 22.08
C ARG A 428 10.09 1.92 22.43
N ILE A 429 10.98 1.07 22.92
CA ILE A 429 12.38 1.47 23.20
C ILE A 429 13.13 1.73 21.90
N LEU A 430 13.02 0.83 20.91
CA LEU A 430 13.60 1.04 19.59
C LEU A 430 13.00 2.26 18.88
N GLU A 431 11.70 2.50 19.04
CA GLU A 431 11.02 3.70 18.54
C GLU A 431 11.62 4.96 19.17
N ALA A 432 11.83 4.99 20.49
CA ALA A 432 12.49 6.11 21.16
C ALA A 432 13.93 6.33 20.67
N GLU A 433 14.70 5.26 20.46
CA GLU A 433 16.06 5.32 19.92
C GLU A 433 16.08 5.88 18.50
N THR A 434 15.20 5.41 17.63
CA THR A 434 15.09 5.90 16.26
C THR A 434 14.56 7.34 16.19
N ALA A 435 13.62 7.73 17.06
CA ALA A 435 13.15 9.11 17.18
C ALA A 435 14.28 10.07 17.64
N ALA A 436 15.19 9.62 18.50
CA ALA A 436 16.34 10.41 18.92
C ALA A 436 17.34 10.68 17.77
N MET A 437 17.29 9.90 16.68
CA MET A 437 18.09 10.11 15.47
C MET A 437 17.47 11.16 14.53
N MET A 438 16.19 11.47 14.71
CA MET A 438 15.44 12.41 13.88
C MET A 438 15.69 13.86 14.28
N ARG A 439 15.61 14.77 13.30
CA ARG A 439 15.55 16.21 13.56
C ARG A 439 14.31 16.48 14.43
N PRO A 440 14.37 17.46 15.35
CA PRO A 440 13.19 17.86 16.09
C PRO A 440 12.04 18.20 15.12
N GLU A 441 10.90 17.55 15.32
CA GLU A 441 9.72 17.77 14.49
C GLU A 441 9.31 19.25 14.57
N GLN A 442 9.28 19.92 13.43
CA GLN A 442 8.78 21.29 13.35
C GLN A 442 7.25 21.27 13.37
N LYS A 443 6.67 21.36 14.57
CA LYS A 443 5.23 21.47 14.74
C LYS A 443 4.73 22.79 14.17
N LYS A 444 3.79 22.71 13.23
CA LYS A 444 3.10 23.89 12.69
C LYS A 444 1.98 24.25 13.65
N THR A 445 1.98 25.49 14.13
CA THR A 445 0.86 26.05 14.90
C THR A 445 0.10 27.08 14.07
N PHE A 446 -1.21 27.13 14.28
CA PHE A 446 -2.12 28.13 13.72
C PHE A 446 -3.06 28.66 14.80
N THR A 447 -3.21 29.99 14.86
CA THR A 447 -4.11 30.64 15.80
C THR A 447 -5.49 30.81 15.17
N CYS A 448 -6.45 30.00 15.63
CA CYS A 448 -7.86 30.15 15.31
C CYS A 448 -8.42 31.38 16.04
N ARG A 449 -9.02 32.29 15.28
CA ARG A 449 -9.55 33.56 15.80
C ARG A 449 -11.05 33.64 15.68
N TYR A 450 -11.66 34.33 16.64
CA TYR A 450 -13.08 34.57 16.66
C TYR A 450 -13.48 35.54 15.53
N VAL A 451 -14.50 35.18 14.76
CA VAL A 451 -15.13 36.05 13.78
C VAL A 451 -16.63 35.98 14.00
N LYS A 452 -17.25 37.10 14.36
CA LYS A 452 -18.70 37.17 14.51
C LYS A 452 -19.37 37.01 13.15
N ASN A 453 -20.30 36.07 13.04
CA ASN A 453 -21.05 35.76 11.80
C ASN A 453 -20.14 35.53 10.59
N PRO A 454 -19.27 34.51 10.62
CA PRO A 454 -18.40 34.20 9.49
C PRO A 454 -19.23 33.73 8.27
N PRO A 455 -18.65 33.76 7.04
CA PRO A 455 -19.37 33.29 5.87
C PRO A 455 -19.83 31.82 6.04
N ALA A 456 -21.07 31.53 5.63
CA ALA A 456 -21.75 30.26 5.92
C ALA A 456 -21.74 29.25 4.75
N SER A 457 -21.09 29.59 3.64
CA SER A 457 -20.97 28.73 2.44
C SER A 457 -19.64 28.97 1.71
N ALA A 458 -19.20 28.02 0.87
CA ALA A 458 -17.98 28.16 0.09
C ALA A 458 -18.03 29.39 -0.84
N ASP A 459 -19.18 29.64 -1.46
CA ASP A 459 -19.40 30.80 -2.33
C ASP A 459 -19.34 32.13 -1.57
N SER A 460 -19.90 32.19 -0.35
CA SER A 460 -19.79 33.39 0.50
C SER A 460 -18.35 33.62 1.00
N TRP A 461 -17.61 32.55 1.30
CA TRP A 461 -16.19 32.62 1.63
C TRP A 461 -15.35 33.12 0.45
N ALA A 462 -15.61 32.63 -0.76
CA ALA A 462 -14.90 33.03 -1.97
C ALA A 462 -15.00 34.53 -2.28
N ARG A 463 -16.03 35.21 -1.77
CA ARG A 463 -16.24 36.66 -1.91
C ARG A 463 -15.91 37.46 -0.65
N SER A 464 -15.44 36.80 0.41
CA SER A 464 -15.19 37.43 1.70
C SER A 464 -13.85 38.16 1.73
N SER A 465 -13.81 39.31 2.40
CA SER A 465 -12.57 40.04 2.69
C SER A 465 -11.63 39.29 3.64
N LEU A 466 -12.10 38.22 4.31
CA LEU A 466 -11.27 37.36 5.15
C LEU A 466 -10.14 36.69 4.37
N LEU A 467 -10.31 36.46 3.05
CA LEU A 467 -9.29 35.82 2.21
C LEU A 467 -8.05 36.71 1.98
N GLU A 468 -8.22 38.03 2.08
CA GLU A 468 -7.14 39.01 1.92
C GLU A 468 -6.29 39.16 3.18
N ASN A 469 -6.75 38.60 4.31
CA ASN A 469 -6.10 38.77 5.59
C ASN A 469 -5.27 37.54 5.95
N SER A 470 -3.95 37.71 5.97
CA SER A 470 -2.98 36.66 6.27
C SER A 470 -3.13 36.06 7.67
N GLN A 471 -3.77 36.75 8.63
CA GLN A 471 -3.96 36.22 9.98
C GLN A 471 -4.90 35.00 10.02
N TYR A 472 -5.79 34.87 9.03
CA TYR A 472 -6.71 33.74 8.91
C TYR A 472 -6.20 32.67 7.96
N LYS A 473 -5.03 32.85 7.32
CA LYS A 473 -4.56 32.03 6.22
C LYS A 473 -3.39 31.14 6.63
N GLU A 474 -3.49 29.85 6.32
CA GLU A 474 -2.37 28.92 6.33
C GLU A 474 -2.10 28.44 4.91
N SER A 475 -0.85 28.54 4.47
CA SER A 475 -0.41 28.23 3.11
C SER A 475 0.92 27.46 3.06
N ARG A 476 1.42 26.97 4.20
CA ARG A 476 2.64 26.17 4.34
C ARG A 476 2.37 24.69 4.02
N PHE A 477 1.88 24.44 2.82
CA PHE A 477 1.71 23.08 2.28
C PHE A 477 3.05 22.54 1.78
N GLY A 478 3.29 21.24 2.03
CA GLY A 478 4.40 20.46 1.48
C GLY A 478 3.93 19.60 0.31
N THR A 479 4.89 19.02 -0.41
CA THR A 479 4.60 17.99 -1.41
C THR A 479 4.21 16.69 -0.71
N TYR A 480 3.22 15.99 -1.25
CA TYR A 480 2.84 14.69 -0.71
C TYR A 480 3.92 13.63 -1.01
N PRO A 481 4.39 12.85 -0.01
CA PRO A 481 5.36 11.78 -0.22
C PRO A 481 4.69 10.59 -0.93
N LYS A 482 4.99 10.37 -2.22
CA LYS A 482 4.41 9.26 -2.98
C LYS A 482 5.17 7.94 -2.75
N GLY A 483 4.59 7.04 -1.95
CA GLY A 483 4.88 5.60 -1.97
C GLY A 483 6.28 5.19 -1.51
N ASP A 484 6.92 6.00 -0.66
CA ASP A 484 8.19 5.64 -0.01
C ASP A 484 8.23 6.32 1.36
N GLU A 485 7.38 5.84 2.28
CA GLU A 485 7.30 6.35 3.67
C GLU A 485 8.68 6.28 4.34
N LEU A 486 9.43 5.20 4.08
CA LEU A 486 10.80 5.05 4.55
C LEU A 486 11.69 6.18 4.05
N LYS A 487 11.66 6.53 2.76
CA LYS A 487 12.44 7.68 2.26
C LYS A 487 12.04 8.99 2.95
N SER A 488 10.76 9.19 3.25
CA SER A 488 10.30 10.37 4.00
C SER A 488 10.86 10.39 5.42
N GLU A 489 10.87 9.25 6.12
CA GLU A 489 11.49 9.12 7.46
C GLU A 489 13.01 9.36 7.39
N LEU A 490 13.70 8.80 6.38
CA LEU A 490 15.14 8.96 6.22
C LEU A 490 15.56 10.41 5.93
N ALA A 491 14.74 11.17 5.22
CA ALA A 491 14.95 12.60 4.97
C ALA A 491 14.94 13.44 6.27
N GLU A 492 14.37 12.90 7.34
CA GLU A 492 14.23 13.57 8.63
C GLU A 492 15.35 13.27 9.61
N LEU A 493 16.28 12.39 9.27
CA LEU A 493 17.46 12.15 10.08
C LEU A 493 18.27 13.44 10.26
N LYS A 494 18.87 13.62 11.44
CA LYS A 494 19.73 14.78 11.75
C LYS A 494 20.82 15.01 10.70
N ASP A 495 21.38 13.92 10.19
CA ASP A 495 22.50 13.94 9.23
C ASP A 495 22.04 13.85 7.76
N ALA A 496 20.73 13.76 7.50
CA ALA A 496 20.21 13.78 6.12
C ALA A 496 20.55 15.11 5.45
N LYS A 497 20.70 15.12 4.12
CA LYS A 497 20.73 16.39 3.37
C LYS A 497 19.32 16.98 3.37
N GLU A 498 19.21 18.31 3.51
CA GLU A 498 17.91 18.96 3.30
C GLU A 498 17.40 18.63 1.90
N GLU A 499 16.23 18.00 1.83
CA GLU A 499 15.57 17.79 0.54
C GLU A 499 15.26 19.15 -0.09
N GLU A 500 15.63 19.29 -1.36
CA GLU A 500 15.22 20.43 -2.17
C GLU A 500 13.70 20.37 -2.29
N LYS A 501 13.01 21.34 -1.67
CA LYS A 501 11.54 21.40 -1.72
C LYS A 501 11.12 21.39 -3.19
N ALA A 502 10.39 20.37 -3.60
CA ALA A 502 9.90 20.30 -4.98
C ALA A 502 9.19 21.63 -5.32
N PRO A 503 9.48 22.22 -6.49
CA PRO A 503 8.96 23.54 -6.81
C PRO A 503 7.43 23.52 -6.78
N LYS A 504 6.85 24.51 -6.10
CA LYS A 504 5.40 24.75 -6.15
C LYS A 504 5.00 24.91 -7.62
N LYS A 505 4.05 24.10 -8.08
CA LYS A 505 3.53 24.25 -9.44
C LYS A 505 2.72 25.54 -9.53
N GLU A 506 3.13 26.43 -10.43
CA GLU A 506 2.45 27.70 -10.66
C GLU A 506 0.97 27.51 -10.98
N GLY A 507 0.11 28.33 -10.37
CA GLY A 507 -1.35 28.28 -10.55
C GLY A 507 -2.08 27.20 -9.74
N TYR A 508 -1.38 26.40 -8.93
CA TYR A 508 -1.97 25.35 -8.09
C TYR A 508 -1.83 25.63 -6.58
N ASP A 509 -1.78 26.90 -6.19
CA ASP A 509 -1.69 27.28 -4.79
C ASP A 509 -2.85 26.72 -3.96
N THR A 510 -2.54 26.34 -2.73
CA THR A 510 -3.51 25.80 -1.78
C THR A 510 -3.39 26.57 -0.48
N SER A 511 -4.51 26.96 0.10
CA SER A 511 -4.56 27.65 1.39
C SER A 511 -5.79 27.22 2.17
N VAL A 512 -5.66 27.14 3.49
CA VAL A 512 -6.77 26.89 4.39
C VAL A 512 -6.99 28.11 5.28
N TYR A 513 -8.25 28.40 5.56
CA TYR A 513 -8.70 29.46 6.43
C TYR A 513 -9.54 28.86 7.54
N ILE A 514 -9.18 29.17 8.79
CA ILE A 514 -9.84 28.60 9.97
C ILE A 514 -10.21 29.72 10.92
N VAL A 515 -11.50 29.86 11.19
CA VAL A 515 -12.06 30.80 12.17
C VAL A 515 -13.10 30.08 13.02
N TYR A 516 -13.53 30.72 14.09
CA TYR A 516 -14.61 30.17 14.92
C TYR A 516 -15.57 31.26 15.38
N ASP A 517 -16.77 30.86 15.76
CA ASP A 517 -17.80 31.70 16.37
C ASP A 517 -18.48 30.97 17.55
N GLU A 518 -19.62 31.46 18.05
CA GLU A 518 -20.40 30.81 19.11
C GLU A 518 -20.98 29.45 18.70
N ASN A 519 -21.06 29.14 17.41
CA ASN A 519 -21.74 27.96 16.87
C ASN A 519 -20.77 26.83 16.53
N GLY A 520 -19.56 27.17 16.06
CA GLY A 520 -18.56 26.16 15.72
C GLY A 520 -17.29 26.69 15.10
N VAL A 521 -16.58 25.77 14.46
CA VAL A 521 -15.37 26.03 13.69
C VAL A 521 -15.70 26.03 12.20
N HIS A 522 -15.20 27.04 11.50
CA HIS A 522 -15.38 27.26 10.07
C HIS A 522 -14.05 27.04 9.37
N ILE A 523 -14.03 26.09 8.44
CA ILE A 523 -12.84 25.75 7.66
C ILE A 523 -13.15 25.99 6.18
N TYR A 524 -12.39 26.88 5.55
CA TYR A 524 -12.46 27.11 4.11
C TYR A 524 -11.13 26.80 3.45
N VAL A 525 -11.14 25.97 2.41
CA VAL A 525 -9.98 25.62 1.61
C VAL A 525 -10.10 26.29 0.25
N LYS A 526 -9.11 27.10 -0.10
CA LYS A 526 -8.92 27.65 -1.45
C LYS A 526 -7.94 26.77 -2.22
N CYS A 527 -8.37 26.28 -3.37
CA CYS A 527 -7.60 25.45 -4.26
C CYS A 527 -7.50 26.12 -5.62
N ASP A 528 -6.43 26.86 -5.89
CA ASP A 528 -6.23 27.43 -7.23
C ASP A 528 -6.00 26.33 -8.25
N ASP A 529 -6.61 26.47 -9.42
CA ASP A 529 -6.53 25.50 -10.52
C ASP A 529 -6.70 26.24 -11.87
N PRO A 530 -5.70 26.20 -12.78
CA PRO A 530 -5.79 26.87 -14.08
C PRO A 530 -6.91 26.33 -14.98
N ASP A 531 -7.40 25.11 -14.72
CA ASP A 531 -8.51 24.50 -15.45
C ASP A 531 -9.90 24.83 -14.83
N ALA A 532 -10.01 25.78 -13.89
CA ALA A 532 -11.25 26.14 -13.20
C ALA A 532 -12.48 26.26 -14.13
N ARG A 533 -12.34 26.94 -15.26
CA ARG A 533 -13.43 27.11 -16.24
C ARG A 533 -13.86 25.79 -16.88
N LYS A 534 -12.91 24.88 -17.15
CA LYS A 534 -13.23 23.54 -17.68
C LYS A 534 -13.90 22.66 -16.62
N ILE A 535 -13.53 22.84 -15.35
CA ILE A 535 -14.15 22.14 -14.22
C ILE A 535 -15.59 22.60 -14.04
N GLU A 536 -15.84 23.92 -14.08
CA GLU A 536 -17.19 24.50 -14.07
C GLU A 536 -18.09 23.93 -15.20
N GLN A 537 -17.50 23.72 -16.37
CA GLN A 537 -18.19 23.16 -17.55
C GLN A 537 -18.34 21.62 -17.50
N GLY A 538 -17.81 20.94 -16.47
CA GLY A 538 -17.83 19.47 -16.36
C GLY A 538 -16.88 18.75 -17.33
N ILE A 539 -15.96 19.47 -17.99
CA ILE A 539 -14.99 18.91 -18.94
C ILE A 539 -13.78 18.31 -18.21
N ALA A 540 -13.43 18.86 -17.05
CA ALA A 540 -12.35 18.39 -16.20
C ALA A 540 -12.83 18.14 -14.77
N LYS A 541 -12.11 17.30 -14.02
CA LYS A 541 -12.37 17.08 -12.59
C LYS A 541 -11.56 18.07 -11.74
N GLY A 542 -12.13 18.53 -10.64
CA GLY A 542 -11.46 19.43 -9.68
C GLY A 542 -10.44 18.75 -8.77
N GLY A 543 -10.45 17.42 -8.75
CA GLY A 543 -9.66 16.63 -7.80
C GLY A 543 -10.43 16.39 -6.50
N SER A 544 -9.73 15.98 -5.45
CA SER A 544 -10.33 15.69 -4.15
C SER A 544 -9.54 16.28 -2.99
N LEU A 545 -10.24 16.46 -1.88
CA LEU A 545 -9.67 16.81 -0.59
C LEU A 545 -9.94 15.68 0.39
N GLU A 546 -8.92 15.37 1.19
CA GLU A 546 -9.00 14.42 2.27
C GLU A 546 -8.61 15.16 3.55
N MET A 547 -9.54 15.25 4.49
CA MET A 547 -9.48 16.18 5.62
C MET A 547 -9.45 15.41 6.93
N TYR A 548 -8.68 15.91 7.91
CA TYR A 548 -8.56 15.30 9.23
C TYR A 548 -8.71 16.35 10.31
N PHE A 549 -9.40 15.97 11.38
CA PHE A 549 -9.63 16.84 12.51
C PHE A 549 -9.65 16.05 13.81
N GLN A 550 -8.78 16.42 14.75
CA GLN A 550 -8.68 15.77 16.05
C GLN A 550 -8.96 16.80 17.15
N PRO A 551 -10.11 16.73 17.84
CA PRO A 551 -10.48 17.66 18.91
C PRO A 551 -9.77 17.31 20.24
N GLY A 552 -8.43 17.27 20.21
CA GLY A 552 -7.58 16.90 21.33
C GLY A 552 -6.74 15.65 21.08
N GLN A 553 -5.48 15.68 21.52
CA GLN A 553 -4.48 14.65 21.17
C GLN A 553 -4.79 13.26 21.74
N GLU A 554 -5.63 13.18 22.78
CA GLU A 554 -6.01 11.91 23.44
C GLU A 554 -7.23 11.23 22.81
N TYR A 555 -7.88 11.87 21.84
CA TYR A 555 -9.12 11.38 21.24
C TYR A 555 -8.91 10.87 19.82
N ALA A 556 -9.76 9.94 19.38
CA ALA A 556 -9.81 9.56 17.97
C ALA A 556 -10.07 10.78 17.07
N TYR A 557 -9.45 10.79 15.90
CA TYR A 557 -9.63 11.84 14.90
C TYR A 557 -10.82 11.53 13.99
N HIS A 558 -11.34 12.58 13.37
CA HIS A 558 -12.38 12.53 12.36
C HIS A 558 -11.75 12.71 10.98
N GLN A 559 -12.31 12.04 9.98
CA GLN A 559 -11.90 12.14 8.59
C GLN A 559 -13.12 12.36 7.69
N TRP A 560 -12.97 13.19 6.66
CA TRP A 560 -13.99 13.36 5.63
C TRP A 560 -13.37 13.79 4.30
N PHE A 561 -14.16 13.65 3.23
CA PHE A 561 -13.72 13.87 1.85
C PHE A 561 -14.55 14.92 1.12
N PHE A 562 -13.93 15.48 0.08
CA PHE A 562 -14.57 16.22 -1.01
C PHE A 562 -14.14 15.65 -2.35
N GLU A 563 -15.08 15.39 -3.25
CA GLU A 563 -14.84 15.27 -4.70
C GLU A 563 -15.19 16.60 -5.38
N LEU A 564 -14.20 17.45 -5.67
CA LEU A 564 -14.42 18.82 -6.13
C LEU A 564 -14.86 18.87 -7.62
N PRO A 565 -15.79 19.77 -7.98
CA PRO A 565 -16.39 20.85 -7.17
C PRO A 565 -17.60 20.41 -6.31
N GLY A 566 -17.90 19.12 -6.22
CA GLY A 566 -18.94 18.57 -5.37
C GLY A 566 -18.49 18.36 -3.92
N THR A 567 -19.36 17.69 -3.16
CA THR A 567 -19.17 17.38 -1.74
C THR A 567 -19.28 15.88 -1.45
N ASP A 568 -19.26 15.07 -2.50
CA ASP A 568 -19.45 13.62 -2.40
C ASP A 568 -18.39 13.01 -1.49
N GLU A 569 -18.82 12.03 -0.69
CA GLU A 569 -17.98 11.35 0.29
C GLU A 569 -17.93 9.85 -0.01
N PRO A 570 -16.96 9.40 -0.81
CA PRO A 570 -16.93 8.03 -1.32
C PRO A 570 -16.61 6.98 -0.24
N HIS A 571 -16.11 7.39 0.93
CA HIS A 571 -15.48 6.47 1.88
C HIS A 571 -16.03 6.48 3.31
N GLN A 572 -16.85 7.48 3.71
CA GLN A 572 -17.41 7.67 5.06
C GLN A 572 -16.64 6.93 6.18
N VAL A 573 -15.51 7.49 6.62
CA VAL A 573 -14.57 6.79 7.49
C VAL A 573 -14.79 7.16 8.95
N ASN A 574 -14.99 6.15 9.80
CA ASN A 574 -15.10 6.31 11.25
C ASN A 574 -13.98 5.54 11.94
N TRP A 575 -13.14 6.26 12.68
CA TRP A 575 -11.96 5.71 13.36
C TRP A 575 -12.24 5.21 14.78
N ASP A 576 -13.49 5.32 15.23
CA ASP A 576 -13.96 4.74 16.48
C ASP A 576 -15.44 4.33 16.32
N THR A 577 -15.86 3.41 17.19
CA THR A 577 -17.26 3.07 17.40
C THR A 577 -18.00 4.27 17.99
N PRO A 578 -19.31 4.43 17.72
CA PRO A 578 -20.04 5.56 18.23
C PRO A 578 -20.25 5.38 19.74
N HIS A 579 -19.85 6.40 20.51
CA HIS A 579 -20.05 6.47 21.95
C HIS A 579 -20.18 7.93 22.37
N LYS A 580 -20.45 8.16 23.66
CA LYS A 580 -20.66 9.52 24.20
C LYS A 580 -19.48 10.48 24.02
N HIS A 581 -18.30 10.00 23.61
CA HIS A 581 -17.13 10.82 23.31
C HIS A 581 -16.69 10.71 21.84
N TYR A 582 -17.45 10.04 20.96
CA TYR A 582 -17.14 9.98 19.52
C TYR A 582 -18.43 10.00 18.68
N ARG A 583 -18.60 11.08 17.92
CA ARG A 583 -19.78 11.32 17.06
C ARG A 583 -19.38 11.26 15.60
N TYR A 584 -20.27 10.71 14.78
CA TYR A 584 -20.01 10.57 13.35
C TYR A 584 -20.10 11.89 12.62
N THR A 585 -19.21 12.09 11.65
CA THR A 585 -19.09 13.33 10.89
C THR A 585 -20.34 13.62 10.06
N TYR A 586 -20.95 12.60 9.45
CA TYR A 586 -22.11 12.77 8.58
C TYR A 586 -23.38 13.28 9.29
N ASP A 587 -23.48 13.09 10.61
CA ASP A 587 -24.61 13.56 11.41
C ASP A 587 -24.48 15.04 11.81
N TYR A 588 -23.26 15.59 11.80
CA TYR A 588 -22.96 16.90 12.40
C TYR A 588 -22.29 17.89 11.45
N LEU A 589 -21.38 17.43 10.58
CA LEU A 589 -20.64 18.32 9.69
C LEU A 589 -21.53 18.82 8.57
N SER A 590 -21.42 20.11 8.27
CA SER A 590 -21.98 20.67 7.04
C SER A 590 -20.86 20.96 6.05
N LYS A 591 -21.04 20.54 4.80
CA LYS A 591 -20.05 20.70 3.73
C LYS A 591 -20.66 21.44 2.55
N ASN A 592 -19.88 22.31 1.93
CA ASN A 592 -20.24 22.99 0.70
C ASN A 592 -19.00 23.20 -0.16
N ALA A 593 -19.14 23.23 -1.49
CA ALA A 593 -18.05 23.53 -2.40
C ALA A 593 -18.55 24.38 -3.57
N CYS A 594 -17.65 25.14 -4.17
CA CYS A 594 -17.93 26.00 -5.33
C CYS A 594 -16.73 26.09 -6.27
N VAL A 595 -16.99 26.45 -7.52
CA VAL A 595 -15.94 26.90 -8.45
C VAL A 595 -15.76 28.40 -8.27
N THR A 596 -14.52 28.87 -8.27
CA THR A 596 -14.16 30.29 -8.20
C THR A 596 -13.47 30.72 -9.50
N GLN A 597 -13.20 32.02 -9.66
CA GLN A 597 -12.51 32.52 -10.84
C GLN A 597 -11.09 31.93 -11.00
N THR A 598 -10.42 31.60 -9.88
CA THR A 598 -9.03 31.11 -9.88
C THR A 598 -8.89 29.62 -9.61
N GLY A 599 -9.98 28.91 -9.33
CA GLY A 599 -9.93 27.52 -8.92
C GLY A 599 -11.22 27.05 -8.26
N LEU A 600 -11.09 26.45 -7.07
CA LEU A 600 -12.17 25.83 -6.32
C LEU A 600 -12.14 26.29 -4.85
N GLY A 601 -13.31 26.31 -4.22
CA GLY A 601 -13.48 26.56 -2.80
C GLY A 601 -14.21 25.39 -2.14
N ALA A 602 -13.74 24.95 -0.98
CA ALA A 602 -14.40 23.94 -0.16
C ALA A 602 -14.58 24.45 1.26
N TYR A 603 -15.78 24.31 1.81
CA TYR A 603 -16.17 24.81 3.12
C TYR A 603 -16.68 23.66 3.97
N THR A 604 -16.17 23.55 5.20
CA THR A 604 -16.66 22.66 6.24
C THR A 604 -17.02 23.48 7.48
N PHE A 605 -18.20 23.22 8.04
CA PHE A 605 -18.60 23.70 9.36
C PHE A 605 -18.62 22.55 10.35
N ILE A 606 -17.90 22.71 11.45
CA ILE A 606 -17.84 21.76 12.57
C ILE A 606 -18.55 22.41 13.77
N PRO A 607 -19.79 22.00 14.10
CA PRO A 607 -20.50 22.60 15.22
C PRO A 607 -19.85 22.20 16.54
N TRP A 608 -19.82 23.11 17.52
CA TRP A 608 -19.35 22.78 18.88
C TRP A 608 -20.14 21.61 19.49
N LEU A 609 -21.40 21.43 19.08
CA LEU A 609 -22.27 20.34 19.50
C LEU A 609 -21.65 18.95 19.26
N MET A 610 -20.85 18.81 18.20
CA MET A 610 -20.15 17.55 17.86
C MET A 610 -19.05 17.21 18.87
N VAL A 611 -18.47 18.23 19.52
CA VAL A 611 -17.25 18.15 20.33
C VAL A 611 -17.39 18.90 21.66
N TYR A 612 -18.62 18.95 22.19
CA TYR A 612 -18.95 19.75 23.38
C TYR A 612 -18.16 19.30 24.62
N ASP A 613 -17.80 18.01 24.66
CA ASP A 613 -17.04 17.39 25.74
C ASP A 613 -15.52 17.60 25.61
N LYS A 614 -15.10 18.30 24.55
CA LYS A 614 -13.71 18.48 24.17
C LYS A 614 -13.38 19.92 23.80
N LEU A 615 -14.13 20.90 24.30
CA LEU A 615 -13.91 22.30 23.96
C LEU A 615 -12.43 22.71 24.13
N PRO A 616 -11.92 23.61 23.26
CA PRO A 616 -10.52 24.03 23.31
C PRO A 616 -10.14 24.58 24.69
N SER A 617 -8.96 24.20 25.17
CA SER A 617 -8.36 24.75 26.39
C SER A 617 -6.83 24.77 26.25
N GLU A 618 -6.11 25.45 27.16
CA GLU A 618 -4.64 25.50 27.13
C GLU A 618 -4.00 24.11 27.14
N ASN A 619 -4.64 23.13 27.80
CA ASN A 619 -4.18 21.76 27.91
C ASN A 619 -4.75 20.83 26.82
N ASN A 620 -5.67 21.31 25.98
CA ASN A 620 -6.32 20.51 24.95
C ASN A 620 -6.04 21.07 23.54
N LYS A 621 -4.92 20.64 22.95
CA LYS A 621 -4.50 21.06 21.61
C LYS A 621 -5.24 20.27 20.53
N TRP A 622 -5.92 20.99 19.66
CA TRP A 622 -6.61 20.39 18.51
C TRP A 622 -5.67 20.28 17.32
N ILE A 623 -5.94 19.33 16.43
CA ILE A 623 -5.11 19.05 15.25
C ILE A 623 -5.98 19.10 14.00
N PHE A 624 -5.46 19.72 12.94
CA PHE A 624 -6.06 19.72 11.62
C PHE A 624 -5.01 19.35 10.56
N SER A 625 -5.36 18.44 9.66
CA SER A 625 -4.54 18.08 8.50
C SER A 625 -5.40 17.96 7.26
N MET A 626 -4.76 17.99 6.11
CA MET A 626 -5.42 17.68 4.86
C MET A 626 -4.43 17.27 3.77
N GLN A 627 -4.90 16.45 2.83
CA GLN A 627 -4.29 16.26 1.53
C GLN A 627 -5.18 16.84 0.43
N ARG A 628 -4.53 17.37 -0.61
CA ARG A 628 -5.17 17.77 -1.87
C ARG A 628 -4.62 16.90 -2.98
N TRP A 629 -5.54 16.31 -3.73
CA TRP A 629 -5.27 15.48 -4.90
C TRP A 629 -5.84 16.16 -6.13
N SER A 630 -5.00 16.68 -7.03
CA SER A 630 -5.45 17.17 -8.32
C SER A 630 -4.52 16.73 -9.45
N LYS A 631 -4.97 16.93 -10.69
CA LYS A 631 -4.16 16.65 -11.89
C LYS A 631 -2.82 17.41 -11.87
N GLY A 632 -2.80 18.59 -11.27
CA GLY A 632 -1.62 19.45 -11.26
C GLY A 632 -0.76 19.33 -10.00
N VAL A 633 -1.33 18.99 -8.85
CA VAL A 633 -0.60 18.97 -7.58
C VAL A 633 -1.09 17.85 -6.67
N SER A 634 -0.15 17.26 -5.93
CA SER A 634 -0.43 16.45 -4.74
C SER A 634 0.29 17.11 -3.58
N CYS A 635 -0.46 17.75 -2.69
CA CYS A 635 0.11 18.48 -1.57
C CYS A 635 -0.56 18.12 -0.25
N THR A 636 0.15 18.41 0.84
CA THR A 636 -0.26 18.04 2.19
C THR A 636 0.02 19.16 3.17
N LEU A 637 -0.87 19.31 4.16
CA LEU A 637 -0.65 20.21 5.28
C LEU A 637 0.19 19.55 6.39
N GLY A 638 0.14 18.22 6.51
CA GLY A 638 0.68 17.48 7.66
C GLY A 638 1.35 16.15 7.33
N GLY A 639 2.04 16.03 6.19
CA GLY A 639 2.80 14.81 5.84
C GLY A 639 1.98 13.77 5.05
N ALA A 640 2.31 12.49 5.23
CA ALA A 640 1.58 11.38 4.60
C ALA A 640 0.13 11.28 5.11
N VAL A 641 -0.69 10.47 4.42
CA VAL A 641 -2.04 10.13 4.90
C VAL A 641 -1.91 9.50 6.30
N HIS A 642 -2.77 9.93 7.23
CA HIS A 642 -2.77 9.53 8.65
C HIS A 642 -1.58 9.98 9.51
N GLU A 643 -0.64 10.78 8.98
CA GLU A 643 0.52 11.26 9.72
C GLU A 643 0.22 12.50 10.59
N LEU A 644 -0.67 12.35 11.58
CA LEU A 644 -1.17 13.49 12.38
C LEU A 644 -0.10 14.16 13.27
N GLY A 645 1.07 13.56 13.47
CA GLY A 645 2.18 14.18 14.21
C GLY A 645 2.63 15.52 13.62
N LYS A 646 2.66 15.59 12.27
CA LYS A 646 3.13 16.75 11.49
C LYS A 646 2.02 17.73 11.12
N ALA A 647 0.79 17.44 11.53
CA ALA A 647 -0.37 18.23 11.21
C ALA A 647 -0.37 19.60 11.92
N LEU A 648 -1.31 20.45 11.52
CA LEU A 648 -1.45 21.79 12.06
C LEU A 648 -2.06 21.73 13.46
N GLN A 649 -1.31 22.19 14.47
CA GLN A 649 -1.83 22.39 15.81
C GLN A 649 -2.65 23.68 15.87
N LEU A 650 -3.91 23.56 16.25
CA LEU A 650 -4.84 24.68 16.37
C LEU A 650 -4.83 25.22 17.79
N ASN A 651 -4.52 26.51 17.91
CA ASN A 651 -4.61 27.28 19.16
C ASN A 651 -5.79 28.24 19.04
N PHE A 652 -6.79 28.12 19.91
CA PHE A 652 -7.94 29.00 19.91
C PHE A 652 -7.67 30.22 20.78
N GLU A 653 -7.62 31.41 20.15
CA GLU A 653 -7.55 32.68 20.87
C GLU A 653 -8.95 33.00 21.40
N MET A 654 -9.29 32.44 22.57
CA MET A 654 -10.64 32.47 23.14
C MET A 654 -10.66 33.14 24.51
N SER A 655 -11.46 34.20 24.63
CA SER A 655 -11.70 34.86 25.91
C SER A 655 -12.69 34.06 26.77
N LYS A 656 -12.73 34.35 28.08
CA LYS A 656 -13.70 33.72 28.99
C LYS A 656 -15.14 34.02 28.58
N GLU A 657 -15.39 35.23 28.09
CA GLU A 657 -16.69 35.68 27.62
C GLU A 657 -17.13 34.92 26.37
N GLN A 658 -16.20 34.65 25.44
CA GLN A 658 -16.46 33.84 24.24
C GLN A 658 -16.73 32.39 24.58
N LEU A 659 -15.93 31.79 25.47
CA LEU A 659 -16.17 30.43 25.95
C LEU A 659 -17.56 30.30 26.61
N LEU A 660 -17.93 31.29 27.43
CA LEU A 660 -19.24 31.33 28.06
C LEU A 660 -20.37 31.47 27.04
N ALA A 661 -20.18 32.28 25.99
CA ALA A 661 -21.14 32.40 24.89
C ALA A 661 -21.32 31.07 24.13
N ILE A 662 -20.22 30.34 23.87
CA ILE A 662 -20.27 29.00 23.28
C ILE A 662 -21.05 28.03 24.18
N LYS A 663 -20.75 28.01 25.49
CA LYS A 663 -21.47 27.16 26.46
C LYS A 663 -22.96 27.48 26.49
N ARG A 664 -23.32 28.77 26.43
CA ARG A 664 -24.71 29.22 26.36
C ARG A 664 -25.42 28.67 25.13
N GLU A 665 -24.79 28.77 23.96
CA GLU A 665 -25.34 28.22 22.71
C GLU A 665 -25.49 26.69 22.78
N LEU A 666 -24.50 26.01 23.35
CA LEU A 666 -24.54 24.56 23.57
C LEU A 666 -25.68 24.13 24.49
N VAL A 667 -25.94 24.85 25.58
CA VAL A 667 -27.07 24.60 26.49
C VAL A 667 -28.39 24.66 25.72
N VAL A 668 -28.60 25.72 24.92
CA VAL A 668 -29.82 25.90 24.13
C VAL A 668 -29.98 24.77 23.11
N ARG A 669 -28.93 24.48 22.34
CA ARG A 669 -28.98 23.43 21.31
C ARG A 669 -29.12 22.02 21.87
N ALA A 670 -28.44 21.72 22.98
CA ALA A 670 -28.53 20.43 23.66
C ALA A 670 -29.95 20.19 24.16
N TYR A 671 -30.56 21.18 24.80
CA TYR A 671 -31.93 21.06 25.26
C TYR A 671 -32.92 20.91 24.10
N ALA A 672 -32.75 21.66 23.01
CA ALA A 672 -33.59 21.52 21.81
C ALA A 672 -33.47 20.12 21.19
N LYS A 673 -32.24 19.57 21.09
CA LYS A 673 -32.01 18.19 20.62
C LYS A 673 -32.68 17.17 21.55
N TYR A 674 -32.52 17.32 22.87
CA TYR A 674 -33.15 16.48 23.87
C TYR A 674 -34.68 16.45 23.72
N GLN A 675 -35.33 17.62 23.57
CA GLN A 675 -36.77 17.71 23.33
C GLN A 675 -37.18 16.95 22.06
N GLY A 676 -36.39 17.07 20.99
CA GLY A 676 -36.56 16.28 19.78
C GLY A 676 -36.45 14.77 20.02
N ASP A 677 -35.44 14.31 20.75
CA ASP A 677 -35.22 12.89 21.05
C ASP A 677 -36.30 12.29 21.96
N VAL A 678 -36.89 13.08 22.86
CA VAL A 678 -38.04 12.67 23.69
C VAL A 678 -39.31 12.54 22.85
N ALA A 679 -39.52 13.43 21.88
CA ALA A 679 -40.72 13.43 21.04
C ALA A 679 -40.74 12.32 19.97
N ARG A 680 -39.57 11.77 19.61
CA ARG A 680 -39.43 10.71 18.61
C ARG A 680 -39.94 9.35 19.12
N ALA A 681 -40.68 8.64 18.27
CA ALA A 681 -41.19 7.29 18.56
C ALA A 681 -40.06 6.24 18.67
N ASP A 682 -38.97 6.40 17.93
CA ASP A 682 -37.76 5.58 18.00
C ASP A 682 -36.72 6.11 19.03
N GLY A 683 -37.10 7.11 19.82
CA GLY A 683 -36.29 7.67 20.90
C GLY A 683 -36.49 6.91 22.22
N VAL A 684 -36.26 7.59 23.35
CA VAL A 684 -36.49 6.98 24.69
C VAL A 684 -37.97 6.74 25.00
N SER A 685 -38.88 7.30 24.20
CA SER A 685 -40.32 7.08 24.37
C SER A 685 -40.74 5.65 24.02
N ILE A 686 -39.95 4.92 23.23
CA ILE A 686 -40.22 3.52 22.86
C ILE A 686 -40.41 2.61 24.08
N TRP A 687 -39.73 2.93 25.19
CA TRP A 687 -39.84 2.16 26.42
C TRP A 687 -41.22 2.25 27.07
N LYS A 688 -42.05 3.25 26.74
CA LYS A 688 -43.46 3.33 27.17
C LYS A 688 -44.35 2.31 26.47
N ASP A 689 -43.95 1.83 25.29
CA ASP A 689 -44.78 0.99 24.45
C ASP A 689 -45.02 -0.38 25.15
N PRO A 690 -46.27 -0.83 25.30
CA PRO A 690 -46.58 -2.07 26.00
C PRO A 690 -46.21 -3.33 25.22
N VAL A 691 -45.91 -3.21 23.91
CA VAL A 691 -45.61 -4.33 23.01
C VAL A 691 -44.12 -4.39 22.70
N LEU A 692 -43.52 -3.27 22.34
CA LEU A 692 -42.11 -3.18 21.90
C LEU A 692 -41.15 -2.69 22.99
N GLY A 693 -41.69 -2.11 24.07
CA GLY A 693 -40.92 -1.47 25.13
C GLY A 693 -40.81 -2.28 26.42
N ASP A 694 -40.50 -1.58 27.50
CA ASP A 694 -40.51 -2.09 28.88
C ASP A 694 -41.11 -0.99 29.77
N PRO A 695 -42.45 -0.98 29.95
CA PRO A 695 -43.14 0.09 30.66
C PRO A 695 -42.71 0.24 32.12
N GLU A 696 -42.31 -0.85 32.78
CA GLU A 696 -41.84 -0.82 34.17
C GLU A 696 -40.45 -0.18 34.28
N PHE A 697 -39.52 -0.54 33.38
CA PHE A 697 -38.25 0.17 33.25
C PHE A 697 -38.45 1.64 32.92
N TYR A 698 -39.36 1.96 32.00
CA TYR A 698 -39.66 3.35 31.68
C TYR A 698 -40.13 4.11 32.92
N LYS A 699 -41.10 3.57 33.65
CA LYS A 699 -41.70 4.24 34.81
C LYS A 699 -40.70 4.40 35.96
N SER A 700 -39.85 3.41 36.20
CA SER A 700 -38.89 3.40 37.32
C SER A 700 -37.61 4.19 37.05
N GLU A 701 -37.07 4.13 35.83
CA GLU A 701 -35.75 4.68 35.51
C GLU A 701 -35.82 5.88 34.56
N ILE A 702 -36.58 5.76 33.46
CA ILE A 702 -36.59 6.80 32.41
C ILE A 702 -37.46 8.01 32.80
N ALA A 703 -38.66 7.80 33.35
CA ALA A 703 -39.55 8.90 33.71
C ALA A 703 -38.94 9.85 34.76
N PRO A 704 -38.30 9.38 35.85
CA PRO A 704 -37.61 10.26 36.79
C PRO A 704 -36.42 11.01 36.18
N LEU A 705 -35.68 10.36 35.28
CA LEU A 705 -34.63 11.02 34.51
C LEU A 705 -35.20 12.19 33.69
N LEU A 706 -36.27 11.94 32.92
CA LEU A 706 -36.90 12.98 32.10
C LEU A 706 -37.47 14.13 32.94
N GLU A 707 -38.06 13.85 34.10
CA GLU A 707 -38.53 14.89 35.03
C GLU A 707 -37.37 15.79 35.47
N THR A 708 -36.24 15.19 35.84
CA THR A 708 -35.02 15.91 36.24
C THR A 708 -34.49 16.78 35.09
N LEU A 709 -34.39 16.21 33.88
CA LEU A 709 -33.88 16.90 32.69
C LEU A 709 -34.83 18.03 32.22
N ASN A 710 -36.15 17.84 32.34
CA ASN A 710 -37.14 18.86 32.00
C ASN A 710 -37.09 20.03 32.99
N LYS A 711 -36.97 19.75 34.29
CA LYS A 711 -36.87 20.78 35.33
C LYS A 711 -35.62 21.64 35.15
N ALA A 712 -34.49 21.04 34.79
CA ALA A 712 -33.30 21.78 34.41
C ALA A 712 -33.53 22.64 33.16
N GLY A 713 -34.27 22.10 32.19
CA GLY A 713 -34.68 22.76 30.96
C GLY A 713 -35.52 24.02 31.13
N GLU A 714 -36.28 24.16 32.22
CA GLU A 714 -37.06 25.37 32.53
C GLU A 714 -36.20 26.63 32.65
N LYS A 715 -34.90 26.46 32.96
CA LYS A 715 -33.92 27.54 33.02
C LYS A 715 -33.37 27.96 31.65
N VAL A 716 -33.62 27.19 30.60
CA VAL A 716 -33.17 27.47 29.24
C VAL A 716 -34.13 28.48 28.61
N ASN A 717 -33.74 29.75 28.62
CA ASN A 717 -34.47 30.86 28.02
C ASN A 717 -33.51 31.89 27.41
N ASP A 718 -34.07 32.89 26.75
CA ASP A 718 -33.39 33.99 26.06
C ASP A 718 -32.56 34.91 26.99
N LYS A 719 -32.63 34.72 28.32
CA LYS A 719 -31.88 35.47 29.34
C LYS A 719 -31.21 34.58 30.39
N ILE A 720 -30.73 33.41 29.97
CA ILE A 720 -29.99 32.49 30.84
C ILE A 720 -28.76 33.17 31.48
N SER A 721 -28.71 33.15 32.81
CA SER A 721 -27.62 33.75 33.58
C SER A 721 -26.29 33.04 33.33
N ASP A 722 -25.16 33.71 33.57
CA ASP A 722 -23.83 33.11 33.43
C ASP A 722 -23.66 31.90 34.38
N ALA A 723 -24.16 32.00 35.61
CA ALA A 723 -24.12 30.93 36.59
C ALA A 723 -25.00 29.73 36.21
N ASP A 724 -26.20 29.98 35.68
CA ASP A 724 -27.06 28.91 35.17
C ASP A 724 -26.47 28.28 33.90
N THR A 725 -25.81 29.07 33.05
CA THR A 725 -25.12 28.56 31.85
C THR A 725 -24.06 27.55 32.24
N GLU A 726 -23.17 27.90 33.19
CA GLU A 726 -22.13 26.99 33.65
C GLU A 726 -22.71 25.72 34.30
N LEU A 727 -23.69 25.89 35.19
CA LEU A 727 -24.37 24.76 35.84
C LEU A 727 -25.00 23.80 34.81
N LEU A 728 -25.75 24.33 33.85
CA LEU A 728 -26.45 23.54 32.84
C LEU A 728 -25.47 22.89 31.88
N PHE A 729 -24.42 23.60 31.49
CA PHE A 729 -23.38 23.05 30.64
C PHE A 729 -22.66 21.86 31.30
N GLU A 730 -22.22 22.02 32.55
CA GLU A 730 -21.45 20.97 33.22
C GLU A 730 -22.31 19.74 33.57
N GLN A 731 -23.55 19.94 34.02
CA GLN A 731 -24.36 18.84 34.57
C GLN A 731 -25.38 18.25 33.60
N PHE A 732 -25.96 19.07 32.71
CA PHE A 732 -27.14 18.69 31.96
C PHE A 732 -26.92 18.56 30.45
N VAL A 733 -25.98 19.31 29.86
CA VAL A 733 -25.63 19.14 28.43
C VAL A 733 -25.21 17.71 28.09
N PRO A 734 -24.34 17.02 28.88
CA PRO A 734 -24.01 15.63 28.60
C PRO A 734 -25.23 14.71 28.62
N GLU A 735 -26.12 14.90 29.59
CA GLU A 735 -27.32 14.06 29.76
C GLU A 735 -28.36 14.33 28.66
N TRP A 736 -28.51 15.59 28.23
CA TRP A 736 -29.39 15.97 27.13
C TRP A 736 -28.91 15.44 25.77
N LEU A 737 -27.62 15.58 25.47
CA LEU A 737 -27.05 15.15 24.18
C LEU A 737 -26.94 13.63 24.07
N GLU A 738 -26.66 12.95 25.18
CA GLU A 738 -26.38 11.52 25.22
C GLU A 738 -27.53 10.70 25.82
N LEU A 739 -28.75 11.24 25.78
CA LEU A 739 -29.95 10.64 26.39
C LEU A 739 -30.13 9.15 26.04
N ARG A 740 -29.85 8.77 24.78
CA ARG A 740 -29.95 7.38 24.32
C ARG A 740 -28.92 6.47 24.98
N TYR A 741 -27.66 6.93 25.11
CA TYR A 741 -26.63 6.18 25.83
C TYR A 741 -26.95 6.11 27.32
N LYS A 742 -27.44 7.19 27.91
CA LYS A 742 -27.88 7.21 29.31
C LYS A 742 -28.99 6.19 29.57
N ALA A 743 -29.99 6.15 28.69
CA ALA A 743 -31.07 5.17 28.77
C ALA A 743 -30.54 3.72 28.64
N ALA A 744 -29.58 3.47 27.76
CA ALA A 744 -28.93 2.16 27.63
C ALA A 744 -28.12 1.77 28.87
N GLU A 745 -27.39 2.71 29.48
CA GLU A 745 -26.67 2.49 30.74
C GLU A 745 -27.63 2.16 31.89
N LEU A 746 -28.72 2.93 32.03
CA LEU A 746 -29.78 2.66 33.02
C LEU A 746 -30.41 1.29 32.78
N ARG A 747 -30.68 0.94 31.52
CA ARG A 747 -31.26 -0.36 31.17
C ARG A 747 -30.33 -1.51 31.55
N SER A 748 -29.04 -1.39 31.28
CA SER A 748 -28.04 -2.39 31.67
C SER A 748 -28.01 -2.57 33.19
N LYS A 749 -28.03 -1.48 33.96
CA LYS A 749 -28.08 -1.53 35.43
C LYS A 749 -29.36 -2.18 35.95
N TYR A 750 -30.50 -1.77 35.43
CA TYR A 750 -31.82 -2.30 35.78
C TYR A 750 -31.90 -3.81 35.56
N LEU A 751 -31.49 -4.29 34.38
CA LEU A 751 -31.49 -5.72 34.07
C LEU A 751 -30.51 -6.51 34.94
N LYS A 752 -29.31 -5.98 35.20
CA LYS A 752 -28.35 -6.62 36.12
C LYS A 752 -28.92 -6.75 37.53
N ALA A 753 -29.60 -5.71 38.02
CA ALA A 753 -30.24 -5.75 39.34
C ALA A 753 -31.35 -6.82 39.39
N GLN A 754 -32.15 -6.94 38.34
CA GLN A 754 -33.18 -7.98 38.25
C GLN A 754 -32.58 -9.40 38.25
N VAL A 755 -31.58 -9.67 37.41
CA VAL A 755 -30.91 -10.99 37.33
C VAL A 755 -30.26 -11.37 38.67
N LEU A 756 -29.61 -10.41 39.35
CA LEU A 756 -29.00 -10.63 40.67
C LEU A 756 -30.03 -10.76 41.80
N SER A 757 -31.22 -10.19 41.64
CA SER A 757 -32.32 -10.33 42.61
C SER A 757 -33.06 -11.66 42.47
N ASP A 758 -33.16 -12.20 41.25
CA ASP A 758 -33.79 -13.49 40.98
C ASP A 758 -32.89 -14.68 41.33
N THR A 759 -31.56 -14.51 41.39
CA THR A 759 -30.62 -15.54 41.87
C THR A 759 -30.57 -15.67 43.40
N LYS A 760 -31.28 -14.82 44.14
CA LYS A 760 -31.45 -14.90 45.60
C LYS A 760 -32.81 -15.46 46.05
N LYS A 761 -33.69 -15.81 45.10
CA LYS A 761 -34.90 -16.61 45.34
C LYS A 761 -34.63 -18.04 44.89
#